data_AF-A0A7Z9XF39-F1
#
_entry.id   AF-A0A7Z9XF39-F1
#
_cell.length_a   1.000
_cell.length_b   1.000
_cell.length_c   1.000
_cell.angle_alpha   90.00
_cell.angle_beta   90.00
_cell.angle_gamma   90.00
#
_symmetry.space_group_name_H-M   'P 1'
#
loop_
_entity.id
_entity.type
_entity.pdbx_description
1 polymer ?
#
loop_
_entity_poly.entity_id
_entity_poly.type
_entity_poly.pdbx_seq_one_letter_code
_entity_poly.pdbx_strand_id
1 'polypeptide(L)'
;MKDPRLKDKIEMHSLRPYLEPNGAKFYLRFSRSHQDPSVQEESRPPFLVINESDPVARLIEAQLVTDAGSEIKRVFVLLQNDKYLLPKDELRPVNNKDIEQWWQTAFSFYSSKKQNSAVVVLADQVSEEGRLSPLQSLFFCKPKQIFFHPPCPRCGLSLQQCYDDELLVGNGLQPYSTSLKRYLFCRSCMDSGGKSDFYVFSLESSDPPVLKDRWDLIREWALLAEDKNHLPQFPCPGCAKRHECWATDALAVSRIAPFSFYPFFVLIFEAMSVNAVDFLSLVSGASFEDVEGDLIEKQEAGRISCLKALRGNGSVRTPFFFDSDERYFLEVLYLKLSFLGELVRTVLPRLDTHQYHGTGLPIDRVWVKLGDQGSLLPFLWNFRLNLINIAGNVAGTPLFPKLALSRARQFLGLVWFYALLVNKSQSVSEVYASLGEAIEQITSSEATTLDSLLNSGLNRALSPENIFWNPQGGIAVKNGRDLWEESMRLGWSLLEVSSGQDFQWSQDEFLQEIEGLRKEIKGTLFQQSPAAGRGEPPPENKAIHHVLTRIINKWREDFEAEKEDLEKTVILSTEAPKGLEETVVLSAQEAEEEVTQETVILPHEDFGKDGSLPGRVEEDDIPETVVIAPPEKIETLPRSSEGLPPTQEELEEAGDSKKGTGASASDDFLAETVILRPGKTKDEG
;
A
#
# COMPACT_ATOMS: atom_id res chain seq x y z
N MET A 1 -8.32 -49.30 -19.32
CA MET A 1 -8.00 -48.79 -17.97
C MET A 1 -6.96 -47.69 -18.16
N LYS A 2 -7.37 -46.42 -17.98
CA LYS A 2 -6.45 -45.27 -18.02
C LYS A 2 -5.73 -45.22 -16.66
N ASP A 3 -4.42 -45.08 -16.69
CA ASP A 3 -3.55 -44.92 -15.52
C ASP A 3 -3.94 -43.64 -14.74
N PRO A 4 -4.30 -43.70 -13.45
CA PRO A 4 -4.69 -42.54 -12.65
C PRO A 4 -3.49 -41.65 -12.22
N ARG A 5 -2.29 -41.86 -12.78
CA ARG A 5 -1.08 -41.06 -12.46
C ARG A 5 -0.84 -39.84 -13.37
N LEU A 6 -1.86 -39.32 -14.06
CA LEU A 6 -1.82 -37.91 -14.46
C LEU A 6 -2.04 -37.06 -13.20
N LYS A 7 -1.00 -36.97 -12.37
CA LYS A 7 -0.87 -35.94 -11.33
C LYS A 7 -1.04 -34.60 -12.03
N ASP A 8 -2.03 -33.83 -11.58
CA ASP A 8 -2.29 -32.46 -12.02
C ASP A 8 -0.96 -31.72 -12.21
N LYS A 9 -0.68 -31.39 -13.47
CA LYS A 9 0.48 -30.56 -13.79
C LYS A 9 0.05 -29.17 -13.36
N ILE A 10 0.40 -28.77 -12.13
CA ILE A 10 0.19 -27.39 -11.67
C ILE A 10 1.00 -26.50 -12.62
N GLU A 11 0.31 -25.88 -13.56
CA GLU A 11 0.90 -24.92 -14.47
C GLU A 11 1.12 -23.63 -13.68
N MET A 12 2.36 -23.41 -13.25
CA MET A 12 2.73 -22.22 -12.51
C MET A 12 3.14 -21.13 -13.47
N HIS A 13 2.56 -19.95 -13.32
CA HIS A 13 2.84 -18.81 -14.19
C HIS A 13 4.06 -18.01 -13.70
N SER A 14 4.67 -17.26 -14.60
CA SER A 14 5.84 -16.41 -14.29
C SER A 14 5.42 -14.98 -14.07
N LEU A 15 5.99 -14.31 -13.06
CA LEU A 15 5.86 -12.86 -12.91
C LEU A 15 6.74 -12.08 -13.91
N ARG A 16 7.77 -12.71 -14.49
CA ARG A 16 8.78 -12.04 -15.33
C ARG A 16 8.22 -11.23 -16.50
N PRO A 17 7.16 -11.68 -17.23
CA PRO A 17 6.57 -10.89 -18.30
C PRO A 17 6.10 -9.51 -17.85
N TYR A 18 5.82 -9.35 -16.56
CA TYR A 18 5.41 -8.09 -15.95
C TYR A 18 6.57 -7.35 -15.27
N LEU A 19 7.81 -7.82 -15.33
CA LEU A 19 8.96 -7.19 -14.65
C LEU A 19 10.00 -6.63 -15.63
N GLU A 20 9.90 -7.01 -16.90
CA GLU A 20 10.81 -6.59 -17.95
C GLU A 20 10.06 -5.74 -18.99
N PRO A 21 10.67 -4.70 -19.56
CA PRO A 21 10.05 -3.86 -20.59
C PRO A 21 9.85 -4.57 -21.92
N ASN A 22 10.41 -5.77 -22.09
CA ASN A 22 10.48 -6.47 -23.37
C ASN A 22 9.12 -7.07 -23.75
N GLY A 23 8.33 -6.30 -24.49
CA GLY A 23 7.09 -6.75 -25.17
C GLY A 23 5.78 -6.30 -24.51
N ALA A 24 5.82 -5.70 -23.31
CA ALA A 24 4.65 -5.16 -22.63
C ALA A 24 4.62 -3.63 -22.66
N LYS A 25 3.44 -3.03 -22.84
CA LYS A 25 3.26 -1.56 -22.82
C LYS A 25 3.52 -0.93 -21.44
N PHE A 26 3.43 -1.75 -20.39
CA PHE A 26 3.76 -1.38 -19.03
C PHE A 26 4.35 -2.58 -18.28
N TYR A 27 5.16 -2.31 -17.27
CA TYR A 27 5.74 -3.30 -16.38
C TYR A 27 5.75 -2.82 -14.93
N LEU A 28 5.93 -3.74 -14.01
CA LEU A 28 6.04 -3.55 -12.58
C LEU A 28 7.52 -3.40 -12.19
N ARG A 29 7.87 -2.23 -11.67
CA ARG A 29 9.20 -1.89 -11.18
C ARG A 29 9.19 -1.81 -9.65
N PHE A 30 9.92 -2.70 -8.98
CA PHE A 30 10.08 -2.65 -7.52
C PHE A 30 11.02 -1.53 -7.08
N SER A 31 10.63 -0.80 -6.03
CA SER A 31 11.50 0.20 -5.40
C SER A 31 12.68 -0.49 -4.71
N ARG A 32 13.87 0.12 -4.82
CA ARG A 32 15.10 -0.40 -4.20
C ARG A 32 15.28 0.16 -2.81
N SER A 33 15.88 -0.63 -1.91
CA SER A 33 16.23 -0.18 -0.55
C SER A 33 17.32 0.91 -0.56
N HIS A 34 18.23 0.86 -1.53
CA HIS A 34 19.26 1.87 -1.75
C HIS A 34 19.34 2.24 -3.23
N GLN A 35 19.55 3.53 -3.50
CA GLN A 35 19.76 4.03 -4.87
C GLN A 35 21.22 3.87 -5.31
N ASP A 36 22.18 3.83 -4.37
CA ASP A 36 23.60 3.66 -4.66
C ASP A 36 23.92 2.18 -4.98
N PRO A 37 24.46 1.88 -6.18
CA PRO A 37 24.84 0.52 -6.59
C PRO A 37 25.88 -0.15 -5.67
N SER A 38 26.80 0.61 -5.07
CA SER A 38 27.85 0.06 -4.20
C SER A 38 27.27 -0.43 -2.88
N VAL A 39 26.39 0.36 -2.27
CA VAL A 39 25.65 -0.01 -1.05
C VAL A 39 24.62 -1.11 -1.34
N GLN A 40 24.08 -1.17 -2.56
CA GLN A 40 23.12 -2.21 -2.96
C GLN A 40 23.73 -3.62 -3.00
N GLU A 41 25.02 -3.79 -3.34
CA GLU A 41 25.66 -5.11 -3.31
C GLU A 41 25.70 -5.69 -1.87
N GLU A 42 25.87 -4.83 -0.87
CA GLU A 42 25.93 -5.19 0.56
C GLU A 42 24.57 -5.25 1.24
N SER A 43 23.58 -4.47 0.75
CA SER A 43 22.28 -4.38 1.39
C SER A 43 21.44 -5.66 1.27
N ARG A 44 20.76 -6.02 2.36
CA ARG A 44 19.76 -7.10 2.40
C ARG A 44 18.57 -6.56 3.22
N PRO A 45 17.35 -6.48 2.68
CA PRO A 45 16.86 -6.92 1.36
C PRO A 45 17.12 -5.92 0.20
N PRO A 46 17.12 -6.37 -1.07
CA PRO A 46 17.37 -5.50 -2.24
C PRO A 46 16.20 -4.57 -2.61
N PHE A 47 15.00 -4.87 -2.12
CA PHE A 47 13.77 -4.12 -2.38
C PHE A 47 13.28 -3.42 -1.12
N LEU A 48 12.58 -2.30 -1.29
CA LEU A 48 12.04 -1.54 -0.18
C LEU A 48 10.81 -2.24 0.40
N VAL A 49 10.98 -2.85 1.57
CA VAL A 49 9.88 -3.44 2.34
C VAL A 49 9.19 -2.33 3.14
N ILE A 50 7.90 -2.16 2.88
CA ILE A 50 7.03 -1.17 3.52
C ILE A 50 6.56 -1.65 4.89
N ASN A 51 6.20 -2.92 5.00
CA ASN A 51 5.78 -3.55 6.25
C ASN A 51 6.06 -5.06 6.22
N GLU A 52 6.65 -5.60 7.28
CA GLU A 52 6.94 -7.04 7.46
C GLU A 52 6.35 -7.59 8.78
N SER A 53 5.34 -6.90 9.34
CA SER A 53 4.72 -7.31 10.60
C SER A 53 3.79 -8.52 10.47
N ASP A 54 3.35 -8.85 9.25
CA ASP A 54 2.58 -10.05 9.01
C ASP A 54 3.51 -11.28 8.99
N PRO A 55 3.20 -12.34 9.75
CA PRO A 55 4.08 -13.50 9.87
C PRO A 55 4.14 -14.36 8.59
N VAL A 56 3.21 -14.16 7.65
CA VAL A 56 3.03 -14.99 6.45
C VAL A 56 3.12 -14.20 5.14
N ALA A 57 3.10 -12.87 5.20
CA ALA A 57 3.29 -11.97 4.07
C ALA A 57 4.14 -10.74 4.42
N ARG A 58 4.63 -10.06 3.39
CA ARG A 58 5.28 -8.75 3.50
C ARG A 58 4.78 -7.80 2.43
N LEU A 59 4.78 -6.51 2.72
CA LEU A 59 4.36 -5.47 1.81
C LEU A 59 5.59 -4.79 1.20
N ILE A 60 5.70 -4.79 -0.12
CA ILE A 60 6.83 -4.21 -0.86
C ILE A 60 6.32 -3.05 -1.71
N GLU A 61 7.11 -1.99 -1.82
CA GLU A 61 6.80 -0.90 -2.74
C GLU A 61 7.18 -1.24 -4.18
N ALA A 62 6.28 -0.92 -5.11
CA ALA A 62 6.56 -0.96 -6.54
C ALA A 62 5.81 0.15 -7.30
N GLN A 63 6.05 0.20 -8.59
CA GLN A 63 5.45 1.16 -9.52
C GLN A 63 5.05 0.43 -10.79
N LEU A 64 3.87 0.77 -11.32
CA LEU A 64 3.52 0.49 -12.71
C LEU A 64 4.13 1.58 -13.57
N VAL A 65 4.96 1.19 -14.53
CA VAL A 65 5.71 2.09 -15.41
C VAL A 65 5.46 1.73 -16.86
N THR A 66 5.48 2.72 -17.74
CA THR A 66 5.43 2.48 -19.18
C THR A 66 6.75 1.88 -19.68
N ASP A 67 6.74 1.32 -20.88
CA ASP A 67 7.94 0.94 -21.64
C ASP A 67 8.95 2.10 -21.80
N ALA A 68 8.47 3.34 -21.88
CA ALA A 68 9.30 4.56 -21.87
C ALA A 68 9.86 4.93 -20.49
N GLY A 69 9.49 4.21 -19.43
CA GLY A 69 9.96 4.43 -18.06
C GLY A 69 9.19 5.49 -17.26
N SER A 70 8.12 6.07 -17.83
CA SER A 70 7.25 7.00 -17.13
C SER A 70 6.41 6.27 -16.08
N GLU A 71 6.30 6.86 -14.89
CA GLU A 71 5.48 6.32 -13.82
C GLU A 71 3.99 6.51 -14.12
N ILE A 72 3.25 5.40 -14.15
CA ILE A 72 1.79 5.39 -14.28
C ILE A 72 1.17 5.50 -12.89
N LYS A 73 1.61 4.63 -11.96
CA LYS A 73 1.00 4.53 -10.63
C LYS A 73 1.94 3.85 -9.64
N ARG A 74 2.01 4.37 -8.40
CA ARG A 74 2.62 3.67 -7.26
C ARG A 74 1.68 2.57 -6.77
N VAL A 75 2.25 1.41 -6.47
CA VAL A 75 1.50 0.24 -5.99
C VAL A 75 2.20 -0.39 -4.80
N PHE A 76 1.42 -1.02 -3.93
CA PHE A 76 1.93 -1.88 -2.86
C PHE A 76 1.70 -3.34 -3.24
N VAL A 77 2.74 -4.15 -3.12
CA VAL A 77 2.73 -5.56 -3.50
C VAL A 77 2.78 -6.40 -2.23
N LEU A 78 1.66 -7.01 -1.87
CA LEU A 78 1.58 -7.97 -0.76
C LEU A 78 2.08 -9.32 -1.26
N LEU A 79 3.21 -9.76 -0.73
CA LEU A 79 3.96 -10.93 -1.18
C LEU A 79 4.00 -11.99 -0.07
N GLN A 80 3.80 -13.26 -0.42
CA GLN A 80 3.98 -14.38 0.52
C GLN A 80 5.43 -14.51 0.98
N ASN A 81 5.64 -14.72 2.28
CA ASN A 81 6.97 -14.91 2.84
C ASN A 81 7.53 -16.29 2.52
N ASP A 82 8.85 -16.39 2.37
CA ASP A 82 9.55 -17.68 2.24
C ASP A 82 9.62 -18.43 3.57
N LYS A 83 9.75 -17.68 4.67
CA LYS A 83 9.77 -18.19 6.05
C LYS A 83 8.61 -17.57 6.83
N TYR A 84 7.83 -18.42 7.48
CA TYR A 84 6.73 -17.97 8.30
C TYR A 84 7.15 -17.78 9.76
N LEU A 85 6.70 -16.70 10.38
CA LEU A 85 6.96 -16.36 11.79
C LEU A 85 5.73 -16.64 12.66
N LEU A 86 5.11 -17.81 12.45
CA LEU A 86 3.92 -18.21 13.18
C LEU A 86 4.30 -18.79 14.55
N PRO A 87 3.60 -18.42 15.63
CA PRO A 87 3.76 -19.07 16.93
C PRO A 87 3.32 -20.53 16.83
N LYS A 88 4.02 -21.42 17.55
CA LYS A 88 3.67 -22.84 17.59
C LYS A 88 2.38 -23.02 18.39
N ASP A 89 1.32 -23.46 17.73
CA ASP A 89 0.09 -23.93 18.35
C ASP A 89 0.06 -25.46 18.28
N GLU A 90 0.22 -26.13 19.43
CA GLU A 90 0.20 -27.59 19.52
C GLU A 90 -1.19 -28.18 19.30
N LEU A 91 -2.25 -27.41 19.54
CA LEU A 91 -3.63 -27.86 19.44
C LEU A 91 -4.17 -27.70 18.02
N ARG A 92 -3.71 -26.67 17.29
CA ARG A 92 -4.10 -26.39 15.91
C ARG A 92 -2.88 -25.95 15.09
N PRO A 93 -1.98 -26.89 14.73
CA PRO A 93 -0.81 -26.55 13.95
C PRO A 93 -1.22 -26.06 12.55
N VAL A 94 -0.75 -24.87 12.20
CA VAL A 94 -0.90 -24.31 10.85
C VAL A 94 0.06 -25.03 9.90
N ASN A 95 -0.42 -25.39 8.72
CA ASN A 95 0.37 -26.02 7.66
C ASN A 95 0.26 -25.24 6.34
N ASN A 96 0.99 -25.65 5.30
CA ASN A 96 0.99 -24.95 4.01
C ASN A 96 -0.39 -24.87 3.34
N LYS A 97 -1.29 -25.86 3.52
CA LYS A 97 -2.65 -25.83 2.97
C LYS A 97 -3.50 -24.75 3.63
N ASP A 98 -3.32 -24.54 4.93
CA ASP A 98 -3.97 -23.43 5.64
C ASP A 98 -3.51 -22.08 5.07
N ILE A 99 -2.21 -21.92 4.82
CA ILE A 99 -1.66 -20.71 4.20
C ILE A 99 -2.25 -20.48 2.82
N GLU A 100 -2.28 -21.51 1.96
CA GLU A 100 -2.93 -21.43 0.65
C GLU A 100 -4.39 -20.97 0.78
N GLN A 101 -5.15 -21.57 1.70
CA GLN A 101 -6.54 -21.21 1.93
C GLN A 101 -6.68 -19.74 2.39
N TRP A 102 -5.78 -19.23 3.22
CA TRP A 102 -5.78 -17.82 3.64
C TRP A 102 -5.59 -16.88 2.46
N TRP A 103 -4.69 -17.20 1.52
CA TRP A 103 -4.52 -16.44 0.29
C TRP A 103 -5.75 -16.48 -0.61
N GLN A 104 -6.41 -17.63 -0.74
CA GLN A 104 -7.64 -17.75 -1.52
C GLN A 104 -8.80 -16.95 -0.91
N THR A 105 -8.95 -16.99 0.41
CA THR A 105 -9.94 -16.19 1.14
C THR A 105 -9.66 -14.70 0.98
N ALA A 106 -8.40 -14.29 1.13
CA ALA A 106 -8.00 -12.90 0.93
C ALA A 106 -8.27 -12.42 -0.50
N PHE A 107 -7.91 -13.21 -1.51
CA PHE A 107 -8.17 -12.86 -2.91
C PHE A 107 -9.66 -12.72 -3.20
N SER A 108 -10.47 -13.72 -2.83
CA SER A 108 -11.93 -13.69 -2.99
C SER A 108 -12.56 -12.46 -2.34
N PHE A 109 -12.04 -12.08 -1.16
CA PHE A 109 -12.47 -10.88 -0.46
C PHE A 109 -12.22 -9.62 -1.28
N TYR A 110 -10.98 -9.41 -1.74
CA TYR A 110 -10.63 -8.18 -2.47
C TYR A 110 -11.20 -8.14 -3.89
N SER A 111 -11.36 -9.29 -4.56
CA SER A 111 -11.87 -9.37 -5.94
C SER A 111 -13.40 -9.26 -6.04
N SER A 112 -14.13 -9.51 -4.95
CA SER A 112 -15.61 -9.41 -4.93
C SER A 112 -16.16 -7.99 -5.17
N LYS A 113 -15.34 -6.95 -4.97
CA LYS A 113 -15.75 -5.53 -5.11
C LYS A 113 -15.62 -5.06 -6.56
N LYS A 114 -16.58 -5.42 -7.43
CA LYS A 114 -16.52 -5.16 -8.89
C LYS A 114 -16.41 -3.67 -9.30
N GLN A 115 -16.98 -2.73 -8.55
CA GLN A 115 -16.96 -1.30 -8.93
C GLN A 115 -15.78 -0.51 -8.36
N ASN A 116 -15.00 -1.08 -7.45
CA ASN A 116 -13.82 -0.43 -6.82
C ASN A 116 -12.86 -1.51 -6.32
N SER A 117 -12.43 -2.42 -7.20
CA SER A 117 -11.47 -3.46 -6.82
C SER A 117 -10.19 -2.75 -6.40
N ALA A 118 -9.85 -2.86 -5.11
CA ALA A 118 -8.61 -2.31 -4.57
C ALA A 118 -7.37 -3.08 -5.08
N VAL A 119 -7.58 -4.21 -5.77
CA VAL A 119 -6.53 -5.10 -6.26
C VAL A 119 -6.44 -5.07 -7.78
N VAL A 120 -5.21 -4.89 -8.27
CA VAL A 120 -4.80 -5.11 -9.65
C VAL A 120 -4.51 -6.60 -9.83
N VAL A 121 -5.18 -7.21 -10.81
CA VAL A 121 -5.05 -8.64 -11.12
C VAL A 121 -4.35 -8.78 -12.47
N LEU A 122 -3.28 -9.58 -12.51
CA LEU A 122 -2.55 -9.91 -13.74
C LEU A 122 -3.25 -11.06 -14.48
N ALA A 123 -3.14 -11.11 -15.81
CA ALA A 123 -3.88 -12.06 -16.65
C ALA A 123 -3.65 -13.53 -16.24
N ASP A 124 -2.41 -13.87 -15.88
CA ASP A 124 -2.00 -15.23 -15.52
C ASP A 124 -2.10 -15.53 -14.00
N GLN A 125 -2.66 -14.59 -13.22
CA GLN A 125 -2.70 -14.70 -11.76
C GLN A 125 -3.91 -15.49 -11.26
N VAL A 126 -4.90 -15.72 -12.14
CA VAL A 126 -6.17 -16.38 -11.80
C VAL A 126 -6.34 -17.61 -12.68
N SER A 127 -6.61 -18.76 -12.08
CA SER A 127 -6.90 -20.00 -12.80
C SER A 127 -8.24 -19.94 -13.52
N GLU A 128 -8.51 -20.92 -14.39
CA GLU A 128 -9.81 -21.05 -15.08
C GLU A 128 -10.98 -21.17 -14.08
N GLU A 129 -10.73 -21.71 -12.88
CA GLU A 129 -11.72 -21.82 -11.80
C GLU A 129 -11.89 -20.52 -10.97
N GLY A 130 -11.25 -19.43 -11.38
CA GLY A 130 -11.33 -18.15 -10.66
C GLY A 130 -10.51 -18.11 -9.36
N ARG A 131 -9.60 -19.06 -9.16
CA ARG A 131 -8.75 -19.14 -7.96
C ARG A 131 -7.43 -18.42 -8.18
N LEU A 132 -6.83 -17.91 -7.09
CA LEU A 132 -5.51 -17.30 -7.16
C LEU A 132 -4.46 -18.39 -7.43
N SER A 133 -3.65 -18.24 -8.48
CA SER A 133 -2.57 -19.17 -8.83
C SER A 133 -1.23 -18.71 -8.24
N PRO A 134 -0.40 -19.61 -7.70
CA PRO A 134 0.94 -19.25 -7.25
C PRO A 134 1.85 -18.99 -8.45
N LEU A 135 2.69 -17.97 -8.34
CA LEU A 135 3.73 -17.64 -9.30
C LEU A 135 4.98 -18.48 -9.03
N GLN A 136 5.75 -18.79 -10.08
CA GLN A 136 7.00 -19.54 -9.97
C GLN A 136 8.04 -18.83 -9.09
N SER A 137 8.88 -19.63 -8.41
CA SER A 137 10.06 -19.14 -7.68
C SER A 137 10.88 -18.15 -8.51
N LEU A 138 11.35 -17.09 -7.86
CA LEU A 138 12.00 -15.97 -8.53
C LEU A 138 13.21 -15.47 -7.75
N PHE A 139 14.32 -15.32 -8.46
CA PHE A 139 15.56 -14.77 -7.95
C PHE A 139 15.90 -13.49 -8.69
N PHE A 140 16.75 -12.69 -8.06
CA PHE A 140 17.19 -11.40 -8.57
C PHE A 140 18.71 -11.33 -8.59
N CYS A 141 19.26 -11.01 -9.75
CA CYS A 141 20.69 -10.73 -9.90
C CYS A 141 20.90 -9.23 -9.72
N LYS A 142 21.44 -8.79 -8.58
CA LYS A 142 21.66 -7.36 -8.29
C LYS A 142 22.56 -6.68 -9.35
N PRO A 143 23.69 -7.26 -9.80
CA PRO A 143 24.54 -6.56 -10.76
C PRO A 143 23.88 -6.35 -12.13
N LYS A 144 23.12 -7.34 -12.63
CA LYS A 144 22.41 -7.24 -13.91
C LYS A 144 21.03 -6.60 -13.78
N GLN A 145 20.49 -6.50 -12.56
CA GLN A 145 19.14 -6.02 -12.25
C GLN A 145 18.05 -6.81 -13.00
N ILE A 146 18.24 -8.12 -13.15
CA ILE A 146 17.29 -9.00 -13.83
C ILE A 146 16.72 -10.06 -12.91
N PHE A 147 15.47 -10.42 -13.15
CA PHE A 147 14.79 -11.52 -12.49
C PHE A 147 14.95 -12.81 -13.28
N PHE A 148 15.07 -13.94 -12.59
CA PHE A 148 15.20 -15.25 -13.21
C PHE A 148 14.62 -16.37 -12.35
N HIS A 149 14.24 -17.47 -13.01
CA HIS A 149 13.81 -18.69 -12.33
C HIS A 149 15.03 -19.55 -11.96
N PRO A 150 15.04 -20.20 -10.79
CA PRO A 150 16.20 -20.96 -10.33
C PRO A 150 16.39 -22.24 -11.18
N PRO A 151 17.51 -22.38 -11.93
CA PRO A 151 17.81 -23.62 -12.64
C PRO A 151 18.31 -24.71 -11.67
N CYS A 152 18.10 -25.97 -12.02
CA CYS A 152 18.71 -27.10 -11.35
C CYS A 152 20.22 -27.10 -11.63
N PRO A 153 21.10 -27.11 -10.61
CA PRO A 153 22.55 -27.13 -10.82
C PRO A 153 23.07 -28.31 -11.67
N ARG A 154 22.34 -29.43 -11.72
CA ARG A 154 22.74 -30.63 -12.47
C ARG A 154 22.35 -30.57 -13.95
N CYS A 155 21.05 -30.45 -14.22
CA CYS A 155 20.52 -30.54 -15.59
C CYS A 155 20.24 -29.19 -16.24
N GLY A 156 20.16 -28.10 -15.46
CA GLY A 156 19.83 -26.76 -15.94
C GLY A 156 18.32 -26.46 -16.08
N LEU A 157 17.45 -27.46 -16.00
CA LEU A 157 15.99 -27.25 -16.03
C LEU A 157 15.49 -26.61 -14.73
N SER A 158 14.38 -25.87 -14.78
CA SER A 158 13.85 -25.14 -13.62
C SER A 158 13.57 -26.05 -12.41
N LEU A 159 13.94 -25.57 -11.22
CA LEU A 159 13.50 -26.17 -9.96
C LEU A 159 12.01 -25.89 -9.73
N GLN A 160 11.33 -26.83 -9.08
CA GLN A 160 9.91 -26.75 -8.76
C GLN A 160 9.70 -27.11 -7.29
N GLN A 161 8.59 -26.68 -6.69
CA GLN A 161 8.24 -27.10 -5.34
C GLN A 161 7.73 -28.54 -5.33
N CYS A 162 8.18 -29.33 -4.35
CA CYS A 162 7.66 -30.67 -4.10
C CYS A 162 6.39 -30.60 -3.26
N TYR A 163 5.26 -31.03 -3.82
CA TYR A 163 3.98 -31.20 -3.14
C TYR A 163 3.69 -32.66 -2.76
N ASP A 164 4.57 -33.59 -3.14
CA ASP A 164 4.40 -35.02 -2.92
C ASP A 164 4.93 -35.42 -1.53
N ASP A 165 4.00 -35.61 -0.60
CA ASP A 165 4.31 -35.96 0.79
C ASP A 165 5.03 -37.31 0.90
N GLU A 166 4.68 -38.29 0.07
CA GLU A 166 5.33 -39.61 0.10
C GLU A 166 6.80 -39.50 -0.32
N LEU A 167 7.07 -38.70 -1.35
CA LEU A 167 8.42 -38.43 -1.82
C LEU A 167 9.25 -37.69 -0.76
N LEU A 168 8.66 -36.71 -0.08
CA LEU A 168 9.32 -35.95 0.99
C LEU A 168 9.66 -36.86 2.17
N VAL A 169 8.68 -37.62 2.67
CA VAL A 169 8.88 -38.56 3.79
C VAL A 169 9.90 -39.63 3.44
N GLY A 170 9.87 -40.16 2.22
CA GLY A 170 10.85 -41.14 1.74
C GLY A 170 12.29 -40.63 1.72
N ASN A 171 12.49 -39.30 1.71
CA ASN A 171 13.80 -38.64 1.82
C ASN A 171 14.09 -38.08 3.23
N GLY A 172 13.26 -38.42 4.24
CA GLY A 172 13.42 -37.94 5.61
C GLY A 172 13.06 -36.47 5.80
N LEU A 173 12.29 -35.88 4.88
CA LEU A 173 11.83 -34.49 4.94
C LEU A 173 10.41 -34.41 5.49
N GLN A 174 10.05 -33.25 6.05
CA GLN A 174 8.69 -33.01 6.53
C GLN A 174 7.68 -32.96 5.35
N PRO A 175 6.47 -33.54 5.48
CA PRO A 175 5.45 -33.46 4.44
C PRO A 175 5.00 -32.01 4.17
N TYR A 176 4.63 -31.70 2.93
CA TYR A 176 4.09 -30.39 2.55
C TYR A 176 2.74 -30.13 3.23
N SER A 177 1.85 -31.13 3.24
CA SER A 177 0.46 -30.93 3.66
C SER A 177 0.24 -30.79 5.16
N THR A 178 1.20 -31.22 5.98
CA THR A 178 1.09 -31.25 7.45
C THR A 178 2.18 -30.42 8.14
N SER A 179 3.03 -29.74 7.38
CA SER A 179 4.05 -28.83 7.92
C SER A 179 4.02 -27.46 7.23
N LEU A 180 4.86 -26.55 7.70
CA LEU A 180 5.15 -25.27 7.06
C LEU A 180 6.43 -25.30 6.22
N LYS A 181 7.15 -26.43 6.21
CA LYS A 181 8.36 -26.58 5.42
C LYS A 181 7.97 -26.77 3.95
N ARG A 182 8.74 -26.13 3.08
CA ARG A 182 8.62 -26.20 1.63
C ARG A 182 9.98 -26.57 1.06
N TYR A 183 10.00 -27.27 -0.07
CA TYR A 183 11.25 -27.74 -0.66
C TYR A 183 11.20 -27.57 -2.17
N LEU A 184 12.28 -27.01 -2.73
CA LEU A 184 12.53 -27.03 -4.16
C LEU A 184 13.31 -28.29 -4.54
N PHE A 185 12.96 -28.90 -5.68
CA PHE A 185 13.66 -30.05 -6.23
C PHE A 185 13.57 -30.04 -7.77
N CYS A 186 14.38 -30.88 -8.42
CA CYS A 186 14.31 -31.05 -9.86
C CYS A 186 13.54 -32.31 -10.23
N ARG A 187 12.30 -32.12 -10.71
CA ARG A 187 11.45 -33.23 -11.18
C ARG A 187 12.11 -34.04 -12.29
N SER A 188 12.75 -33.40 -13.26
CA SER A 188 13.41 -34.09 -14.36
C SER A 188 14.58 -34.98 -13.92
N CYS A 189 15.38 -34.55 -12.93
CA CYS A 189 16.43 -35.39 -12.35
C CYS A 189 15.86 -36.54 -11.54
N MET A 190 14.75 -36.31 -10.82
CA MET A 190 14.05 -37.36 -10.10
C MET A 190 13.50 -38.42 -11.06
N ASP A 191 12.82 -38.01 -12.13
CA ASP A 191 12.19 -38.90 -13.10
C ASP A 191 13.21 -39.70 -13.93
N SER A 192 14.36 -39.10 -14.28
CA SER A 192 15.40 -39.75 -15.10
C SER A 192 16.42 -40.56 -14.32
N GLY A 193 16.74 -40.15 -13.09
CA GLY A 193 17.83 -40.73 -12.29
C GLY A 193 17.43 -41.28 -10.92
N GLY A 194 16.16 -41.17 -10.54
CA GLY A 194 15.64 -41.61 -9.24
C GLY A 194 16.19 -40.83 -8.04
N LYS A 195 16.93 -39.73 -8.28
CA LYS A 195 17.57 -38.90 -7.25
C LYS A 195 17.54 -37.43 -7.67
N SER A 196 17.13 -36.57 -6.76
CA SER A 196 17.28 -35.11 -6.85
C SER A 196 17.80 -34.59 -5.52
N ASP A 197 18.60 -33.53 -5.57
CA ASP A 197 18.86 -32.72 -4.38
C ASP A 197 17.57 -31.95 -4.03
N PHE A 198 17.37 -31.71 -2.74
CA PHE A 198 16.29 -30.87 -2.21
C PHE A 198 16.89 -29.60 -1.60
N TYR A 199 16.20 -28.48 -1.79
CA TYR A 199 16.64 -27.18 -1.31
C TYR A 199 15.55 -26.52 -0.46
N VAL A 200 15.96 -25.90 0.64
CA VAL A 200 15.12 -25.13 1.55
C VAL A 200 15.63 -23.69 1.64
N PHE A 201 14.76 -22.73 1.96
CA PHE A 201 15.16 -21.34 2.14
C PHE A 201 16.19 -21.18 3.25
N SER A 202 15.98 -21.83 4.40
CA SER A 202 16.90 -21.83 5.55
C SER A 202 16.85 -23.18 6.27
N LEU A 203 18.03 -23.70 6.62
CA LEU A 203 18.15 -24.91 7.43
C LEU A 203 17.77 -24.66 8.90
N GLU A 204 17.20 -25.68 9.52
CA GLU A 204 16.93 -25.80 10.95
C GLU A 204 17.75 -26.95 11.55
N SER A 205 17.92 -26.95 12.87
CA SER A 205 18.71 -27.97 13.57
C SER A 205 18.16 -29.39 13.44
N SER A 206 16.86 -29.53 13.12
CA SER A 206 16.19 -30.82 12.89
C SER A 206 16.26 -31.30 11.44
N ASP A 207 16.78 -30.50 10.51
CA ASP A 207 16.82 -30.86 9.10
C ASP A 207 17.89 -31.92 8.82
N PRO A 208 17.65 -32.86 7.89
CA PRO A 208 18.62 -33.91 7.60
C PRO A 208 19.86 -33.34 6.89
N PRO A 209 21.07 -33.91 7.10
CA PRO A 209 22.32 -33.37 6.53
C PRO A 209 22.39 -33.32 5.00
N VAL A 210 21.50 -34.04 4.30
CA VAL A 210 21.40 -34.05 2.83
C VAL A 210 20.66 -32.84 2.28
N LEU A 211 19.89 -32.14 3.12
CA LEU A 211 19.13 -30.96 2.73
C LEU A 211 20.08 -29.76 2.57
N LYS A 212 19.90 -29.00 1.50
CA LYS A 212 20.73 -27.84 1.17
C LYS A 212 19.93 -26.55 1.36
N ASP A 213 20.58 -25.47 1.77
CA ASP A 213 19.91 -24.18 1.89
C ASP A 213 19.96 -23.34 0.60
N ARG A 214 19.41 -22.12 0.66
CA ARG A 214 19.44 -21.17 -0.46
C ARG A 214 20.86 -20.76 -0.88
N TRP A 215 21.80 -20.71 0.07
CA TRP A 215 23.19 -20.31 -0.19
C TRP A 215 23.97 -21.45 -0.83
N ASP A 216 23.69 -22.69 -0.43
CA ASP A 216 24.19 -23.89 -1.11
C ASP A 216 23.68 -23.93 -2.55
N LEU A 217 22.37 -23.70 -2.78
CA LEU A 217 21.80 -23.63 -4.13
C LEU A 217 22.51 -22.59 -5.00
N ILE A 218 22.70 -21.37 -4.46
CA ILE A 218 23.42 -20.32 -5.19
C ILE A 218 24.83 -20.79 -5.51
N ARG A 219 25.60 -21.31 -4.55
CA ARG A 219 26.97 -21.81 -4.77
C ARG A 219 27.04 -22.89 -5.85
N GLU A 220 26.06 -23.78 -5.90
CA GLU A 220 26.02 -24.87 -6.88
C GLU A 220 25.75 -24.40 -8.31
N TRP A 221 25.24 -23.19 -8.54
CA TRP A 221 25.13 -22.64 -9.90
C TRP A 221 26.49 -22.35 -10.56
N ALA A 222 27.59 -22.32 -9.79
CA ALA A 222 28.94 -22.33 -10.36
C ALA A 222 29.18 -23.55 -11.28
N LEU A 223 28.51 -24.68 -10.99
CA LEU A 223 28.64 -25.93 -11.75
C LEU A 223 27.92 -25.90 -13.11
N LEU A 224 27.06 -24.90 -13.35
CA LEU A 224 26.40 -24.75 -14.63
C LEU A 224 27.40 -24.27 -15.68
N ALA A 225 27.71 -25.16 -16.63
CA ALA A 225 28.62 -24.89 -17.74
C ALA A 225 28.16 -23.70 -18.58
N GLU A 226 29.14 -22.93 -19.08
CA GLU A 226 28.91 -21.72 -19.89
C GLU A 226 28.27 -22.02 -21.24
N ASP A 227 28.49 -23.23 -21.78
CA ASP A 227 28.13 -23.63 -23.14
C ASP A 227 26.73 -24.27 -23.24
N LYS A 228 25.95 -24.29 -22.16
CA LYS A 228 24.58 -24.82 -22.18
C LYS A 228 23.63 -23.81 -22.83
N ASN A 229 23.53 -23.88 -24.16
CA ASN A 229 22.53 -23.19 -25.02
C ASN A 229 21.04 -23.43 -24.64
N HIS A 230 20.77 -24.17 -23.57
CA HIS A 230 19.43 -24.48 -23.05
C HIS A 230 19.06 -23.70 -21.77
N LEU A 231 19.86 -22.71 -21.37
CA LEU A 231 19.58 -21.84 -20.21
C LEU A 231 19.22 -20.39 -20.61
N PRO A 232 18.27 -20.14 -21.54
CA PRO A 232 18.00 -18.78 -22.03
C PRO A 232 17.51 -17.81 -20.93
N GLN A 233 17.23 -18.31 -19.72
CA GLN A 233 16.64 -17.55 -18.63
C GLN A 233 17.60 -17.31 -17.44
N PHE A 234 18.80 -17.91 -17.41
CA PHE A 234 19.74 -17.74 -16.31
C PHE A 234 20.75 -16.61 -16.63
N PRO A 235 20.94 -15.58 -15.78
CA PRO A 235 21.82 -14.43 -16.08
C PRO A 235 23.30 -14.72 -16.25
N CYS A 236 23.80 -15.82 -15.68
CA CYS A 236 25.23 -16.00 -15.44
C CYS A 236 26.05 -16.48 -16.65
N PRO A 237 25.55 -17.36 -17.55
CA PRO A 237 26.24 -17.67 -18.80
C PRO A 237 26.51 -16.39 -19.58
N GLY A 238 27.75 -16.17 -20.02
CA GLY A 238 28.17 -14.96 -20.73
C GLY A 238 28.14 -13.65 -19.90
N CYS A 239 28.01 -13.70 -18.57
CA CYS A 239 28.11 -12.51 -17.72
C CYS A 239 29.56 -12.08 -17.52
N ALA A 240 29.89 -10.81 -17.79
CA ALA A 240 31.24 -10.25 -17.56
C ALA A 240 31.71 -10.38 -16.10
N LYS A 241 30.79 -10.28 -15.12
CA LYS A 241 31.09 -10.43 -13.68
C LYS A 241 31.09 -11.88 -13.19
N ARG A 242 30.93 -12.88 -14.08
CA ARG A 242 30.83 -14.30 -13.69
C ARG A 242 32.06 -14.76 -12.90
N HIS A 243 33.26 -14.43 -13.39
CA HIS A 243 34.50 -14.81 -12.73
C HIS A 243 34.57 -14.26 -11.30
N GLU A 244 34.28 -12.97 -11.11
CA GLU A 244 34.22 -12.35 -9.77
C GLU A 244 33.18 -13.02 -8.86
N CYS A 245 32.00 -13.35 -9.40
CA CYS A 245 30.92 -13.93 -8.61
C CYS A 245 31.25 -15.33 -8.07
N TRP A 246 32.04 -16.12 -8.82
CA TRP A 246 32.34 -17.52 -8.49
C TRP A 246 33.82 -17.76 -8.13
N ALA A 247 34.62 -16.71 -8.00
CA ALA A 247 35.96 -16.78 -7.44
C ALA A 247 35.92 -17.12 -5.93
N THR A 248 37.09 -17.16 -5.30
CA THR A 248 37.32 -17.60 -3.91
C THR A 248 36.42 -16.94 -2.86
N ASP A 249 35.96 -15.70 -3.09
CA ASP A 249 35.11 -14.95 -2.16
C ASP A 249 33.59 -15.19 -2.35
N ALA A 250 33.20 -16.02 -3.33
CA ALA A 250 31.83 -16.42 -3.62
C ALA A 250 30.81 -15.27 -3.62
N LEU A 251 31.17 -14.11 -4.20
CA LEU A 251 30.34 -12.89 -4.25
C LEU A 251 28.94 -13.12 -4.85
N ALA A 252 28.71 -14.24 -5.54
CA ALA A 252 27.38 -14.68 -5.94
C ALA A 252 26.36 -14.66 -4.80
N VAL A 253 26.73 -15.01 -3.56
CA VAL A 253 25.79 -15.05 -2.42
C VAL A 253 25.40 -13.67 -1.88
N SER A 254 26.15 -12.61 -2.21
CA SER A 254 25.76 -11.22 -1.93
C SER A 254 25.06 -10.57 -3.12
N ARG A 255 25.45 -10.96 -4.34
CA ARG A 255 24.97 -10.43 -5.62
C ARG A 255 23.68 -11.08 -6.13
N ILE A 256 23.33 -12.26 -5.65
CA ILE A 256 22.07 -12.94 -5.98
C ILE A 256 21.21 -13.03 -4.72
N ALA A 257 19.95 -12.62 -4.84
CA ALA A 257 18.98 -12.70 -3.76
C ALA A 257 17.69 -13.39 -4.22
N PRO A 258 17.07 -14.25 -3.40
CA PRO A 258 15.71 -14.69 -3.67
C PRO A 258 14.76 -13.49 -3.57
N PHE A 259 13.98 -13.24 -4.62
CA PHE A 259 12.79 -12.38 -4.53
C PHE A 259 11.68 -13.16 -3.81
N SER A 260 11.48 -14.41 -4.24
CA SER A 260 10.77 -15.44 -3.51
C SER A 260 11.38 -16.79 -3.85
N PHE A 261 11.91 -17.48 -2.85
CA PHE A 261 12.59 -18.76 -3.00
C PHE A 261 11.63 -19.87 -3.42
N TYR A 262 10.42 -19.89 -2.86
CA TYR A 262 9.38 -20.84 -3.25
C TYR A 262 8.37 -20.20 -4.22
N PRO A 263 7.54 -21.00 -4.91
CA PRO A 263 6.34 -20.48 -5.53
C PRO A 263 5.49 -19.72 -4.52
N PHE A 264 4.90 -18.61 -4.97
CA PHE A 264 4.35 -17.61 -4.07
C PHE A 264 3.09 -16.95 -4.61
N PHE A 265 2.20 -16.58 -3.69
CA PHE A 265 1.08 -15.70 -4.00
C PHE A 265 1.47 -14.23 -3.89
N VAL A 266 0.78 -13.41 -4.68
CA VAL A 266 0.91 -11.97 -4.68
C VAL A 266 -0.47 -11.32 -4.79
N LEU A 267 -0.65 -10.16 -4.18
CA LEU A 267 -1.77 -9.25 -4.42
C LEU A 267 -1.21 -7.83 -4.59
N ILE A 268 -1.66 -7.12 -5.62
CA ILE A 268 -1.15 -5.79 -5.97
C ILE A 268 -2.23 -4.76 -5.65
N PHE A 269 -1.93 -3.81 -4.79
CA PHE A 269 -2.84 -2.74 -4.37
C PHE A 269 -2.34 -1.40 -4.89
N GLU A 270 -3.26 -0.46 -5.09
CA GLU A 270 -2.84 0.93 -5.17
C GLU A 270 -2.06 1.34 -3.92
N ALA A 271 -0.98 2.10 -4.08
CA ALA A 271 -0.20 2.59 -2.95
C ALA A 271 -1.04 3.52 -2.08
N MET A 272 -1.00 3.25 -0.77
CA MET A 272 -1.60 4.08 0.26
C MET A 272 -0.62 5.18 0.67
N SER A 273 -1.12 6.23 1.31
CA SER A 273 -0.30 7.39 1.65
C SER A 273 0.56 7.15 2.90
N VAL A 274 -0.03 6.59 3.94
CA VAL A 274 0.60 6.46 5.26
C VAL A 274 -0.03 5.32 6.07
N ASN A 275 0.72 4.72 6.99
CA ASN A 275 0.20 3.71 7.92
C ASN A 275 -0.72 4.35 8.97
N ALA A 276 -1.72 3.62 9.47
CA ALA A 276 -2.64 4.15 10.49
C ALA A 276 -1.94 4.63 11.77
N VAL A 277 -0.89 3.95 12.22
CA VAL A 277 -0.14 4.34 13.43
C VAL A 277 0.53 5.71 13.24
N ASP A 278 1.15 5.93 12.08
CA ASP A 278 1.79 7.20 11.73
C ASP A 278 0.73 8.29 11.55
N PHE A 279 -0.36 7.98 10.85
CA PHE A 279 -1.47 8.90 10.64
C PHE A 279 -2.08 9.38 11.96
N LEU A 280 -2.36 8.47 12.90
CA LEU A 280 -2.91 8.82 14.20
C LEU A 280 -1.94 9.68 15.01
N SER A 281 -0.63 9.45 14.90
CA SER A 281 0.39 10.29 15.53
C SER A 281 0.35 11.71 14.95
N LEU A 282 0.29 11.84 13.61
CA LEU A 282 0.15 13.13 12.92
C LEU A 282 -1.16 13.85 13.28
N VAL A 283 -2.30 13.15 13.31
CA VAL A 283 -3.60 13.70 13.74
C VAL A 283 -3.56 14.15 15.20
N SER A 284 -2.76 13.50 16.04
CA SER A 284 -2.56 13.91 17.44
C SER A 284 -1.64 15.15 17.57
N GLY A 285 -1.04 15.62 16.48
CA GLY A 285 -0.14 16.78 16.45
C GLY A 285 1.36 16.45 16.49
N ALA A 286 1.76 15.21 16.20
CA ALA A 286 3.17 14.89 16.01
C ALA A 286 3.74 15.62 14.79
N SER A 287 4.98 16.08 14.87
CA SER A 287 5.70 16.58 13.69
C SER A 287 6.10 15.43 12.77
N PHE A 288 6.37 15.73 11.49
CA PHE A 288 6.94 14.74 10.58
C PHE A 288 8.29 14.23 11.10
N GLU A 289 9.07 15.10 11.74
CA GLU A 289 10.37 14.79 12.33
C GLU A 289 10.25 13.84 13.54
N ASP A 290 9.26 14.02 14.42
CA ASP A 290 9.00 13.10 15.53
C ASP A 290 8.68 11.69 14.99
N VAL A 291 7.75 11.60 14.03
CA VAL A 291 7.35 10.30 13.45
C VAL A 291 8.51 9.66 12.68
N GLU A 292 9.28 10.43 11.90
CA GLU A 292 10.46 9.91 11.22
C GLU A 292 11.51 9.38 12.21
N GLY A 293 11.75 10.10 13.33
CA GLY A 293 12.64 9.65 14.40
C GLY A 293 12.24 8.30 14.97
N ASP A 294 10.96 8.12 15.34
CA ASP A 294 10.43 6.85 15.84
C ASP A 294 10.59 5.71 14.82
N LEU A 295 10.39 5.99 13.54
CA LEU A 295 10.55 5.00 12.47
C LEU A 295 12.01 4.61 12.21
N ILE A 296 12.95 5.56 12.36
CA ILE A 296 14.39 5.29 12.27
C ILE A 296 14.83 4.35 13.40
N GLU A 297 14.38 4.61 14.63
CA GLU A 297 14.68 3.74 15.79
C GLU A 297 14.15 2.32 15.57
N LYS A 298 12.98 2.19 14.94
CA LYS A 298 12.36 0.90 14.58
C LYS A 298 12.91 0.28 13.29
N GLN A 299 13.80 0.96 12.59
CA GLN A 299 14.38 0.54 11.30
C GLN A 299 13.33 0.31 10.19
N GLU A 300 12.23 1.08 10.19
CA GLU A 300 11.12 0.93 9.25
C GLU A 300 11.29 1.81 8.00
N ALA A 301 12.37 1.57 7.25
CA ALA A 301 12.77 2.38 6.09
C ALA A 301 11.66 2.60 5.04
N GLY A 302 10.80 1.60 4.84
CA GLY A 302 9.68 1.71 3.91
C GLY A 302 8.60 2.70 4.35
N ARG A 303 8.23 2.71 5.65
CA ARG A 303 7.30 3.72 6.19
C ARG A 303 7.89 5.12 6.16
N ILE A 304 9.21 5.25 6.38
CA ILE A 304 9.92 6.52 6.19
C ILE A 304 9.78 7.02 4.74
N SER A 305 9.89 6.13 3.74
CA SER A 305 9.68 6.49 2.34
C SER A 305 8.26 7.01 2.08
N CYS A 306 7.24 6.36 2.63
CA CYS A 306 5.85 6.83 2.56
C CYS A 306 5.68 8.23 3.18
N LEU A 307 6.24 8.44 4.38
CA LEU A 307 6.20 9.71 5.10
C LEU A 307 6.91 10.84 4.33
N LYS A 308 8.06 10.54 3.72
CA LYS A 308 8.80 11.48 2.87
C LYS A 308 8.04 11.84 1.59
N ALA A 309 7.41 10.86 0.95
CA ALA A 309 6.57 11.12 -0.20
C ALA A 309 5.36 11.99 0.14
N LEU A 310 4.79 11.82 1.34
CA LEU A 310 3.72 12.68 1.84
C LEU A 310 4.19 14.14 2.02
N ARG A 311 5.41 14.35 2.53
CA ARG A 311 6.02 15.69 2.69
C ARG A 311 6.42 16.33 1.35
N GLY A 312 6.96 15.54 0.43
CA GLY A 312 7.58 15.99 -0.82
C GLY A 312 6.63 16.50 -1.90
N ASN A 313 5.33 16.23 -1.78
CA ASN A 313 4.30 16.63 -2.76
C ASN A 313 3.95 18.14 -2.74
N GLY A 314 4.88 19.01 -2.32
CA GLY A 314 4.91 20.43 -2.66
C GLY A 314 3.72 21.25 -2.17
N SER A 315 3.84 21.80 -0.97
CA SER A 315 2.86 22.64 -0.24
C SER A 315 2.00 21.82 0.72
N VAL A 316 2.61 21.34 1.81
CA VAL A 316 1.85 20.84 2.97
C VAL A 316 1.04 22.03 3.50
N ARG A 317 -0.22 22.12 3.06
CA ARG A 317 -1.23 22.95 3.71
C ARG A 317 -1.26 22.61 5.19
N THR A 318 -1.65 23.57 6.02
CA THR A 318 -1.77 23.34 7.47
C THR A 318 -2.55 22.04 7.71
N PRO A 319 -2.04 21.11 8.53
CA PRO A 319 -2.71 19.82 8.77
C PRO A 319 -4.09 19.98 9.41
N PHE A 320 -4.32 21.13 10.03
CA PHE A 320 -5.50 21.49 10.79
C PHE A 320 -6.03 22.87 10.35
N PHE A 321 -7.29 23.14 10.67
CA PHE A 321 -7.91 24.46 10.58
C PHE A 321 -7.66 25.31 11.84
N PHE A 322 -7.53 24.67 13.00
CA PHE A 322 -7.60 25.31 14.32
C PHE A 322 -6.39 25.02 15.20
N ASP A 323 -5.21 24.74 14.65
CA ASP A 323 -3.98 24.36 15.38
C ASP A 323 -3.55 25.32 16.51
N SER A 324 -4.01 26.57 16.46
CA SER A 324 -3.68 27.65 17.39
C SER A 324 -4.89 28.10 18.24
N ASP A 325 -5.99 27.35 18.24
CA ASP A 325 -7.28 27.72 18.84
C ASP A 325 -7.75 26.66 19.86
N GLU A 326 -8.61 27.04 20.81
CA GLU A 326 -9.23 26.11 21.77
C GLU A 326 -10.05 25.00 21.07
N ARG A 327 -10.50 25.26 19.83
CA ARG A 327 -11.18 24.28 18.97
C ARG A 327 -10.29 23.15 18.47
N TYR A 328 -8.97 23.24 18.64
CA TYR A 328 -8.03 22.20 18.22
C TYR A 328 -8.37 20.83 18.83
N PHE A 329 -8.78 20.79 20.10
CA PHE A 329 -9.20 19.55 20.76
C PHE A 329 -10.33 18.86 20.00
N LEU A 330 -11.37 19.61 19.63
CA LEU A 330 -12.52 19.10 18.90
C LEU A 330 -12.16 18.68 17.47
N GLU A 331 -11.20 19.35 16.85
CA GLU A 331 -10.68 18.98 15.54
C GLU A 331 -9.97 17.62 15.57
N VAL A 332 -9.05 17.43 16.53
CA VAL A 332 -8.36 16.15 16.71
C VAL A 332 -9.35 15.03 17.03
N LEU A 333 -10.32 15.29 17.92
CA LEU A 333 -11.35 14.32 18.26
C LEU A 333 -12.21 13.95 17.05
N TYR A 334 -12.64 14.94 16.26
CA TYR A 334 -13.41 14.71 15.03
C TYR A 334 -12.64 13.83 14.03
N LEU A 335 -11.36 14.10 13.81
CA LEU A 335 -10.54 13.35 12.86
C LEU A 335 -10.30 11.91 13.33
N LYS A 336 -10.01 11.71 14.63
CA LYS A 336 -9.86 10.36 15.22
C LYS A 336 -11.16 9.57 15.17
N LEU A 337 -12.31 10.18 15.50
CA LEU A 337 -13.61 9.51 15.36
C LEU A 337 -13.99 9.25 13.90
N SER A 338 -13.58 10.10 12.97
CA SER A 338 -13.74 9.86 11.53
C SER A 338 -12.93 8.65 11.09
N PHE A 339 -11.69 8.51 11.57
CA PHE A 339 -10.84 7.34 11.35
C PHE A 339 -11.50 6.08 11.92
N LEU A 340 -11.95 6.13 13.18
CA LEU A 340 -12.57 4.99 13.85
C LEU A 340 -13.88 4.58 13.16
N GLY A 341 -14.72 5.55 12.77
CA GLY A 341 -15.96 5.27 12.05
C GLY A 341 -15.74 4.65 10.68
N GLU A 342 -14.72 5.09 9.95
CA GLU A 342 -14.36 4.44 8.70
C GLU A 342 -13.79 3.03 8.91
N LEU A 343 -13.00 2.83 9.97
CA LEU A 343 -12.46 1.52 10.32
C LEU A 343 -13.57 0.53 10.69
N VAL A 344 -14.54 0.97 11.50
CA VAL A 344 -15.71 0.19 11.89
C VAL A 344 -16.52 -0.22 10.66
N ARG A 345 -16.83 0.73 9.76
CA ARG A 345 -17.51 0.43 8.48
C ARG A 345 -16.70 -0.51 7.59
N THR A 346 -15.38 -0.45 7.67
CA THR A 346 -14.48 -1.30 6.88
C THR A 346 -14.39 -2.71 7.44
N VAL A 347 -14.37 -2.87 8.77
CA VAL A 347 -14.13 -4.14 9.47
C VAL A 347 -15.43 -4.88 9.75
N LEU A 348 -16.48 -4.22 10.27
CA LEU A 348 -17.70 -4.88 10.75
C LEU A 348 -18.41 -5.73 9.68
N PRO A 349 -18.62 -5.27 8.43
CA PRO A 349 -19.23 -6.12 7.39
C PRO A 349 -18.41 -7.36 7.04
N ARG A 350 -17.11 -7.38 7.38
CA ARG A 350 -16.22 -8.54 7.18
C ARG A 350 -16.41 -9.62 8.25
N LEU A 351 -17.27 -9.38 9.25
CA LEU A 351 -17.45 -10.24 10.41
C LEU A 351 -18.61 -11.22 10.26
N ASP A 352 -19.71 -10.79 9.64
CA ASP A 352 -20.90 -11.64 9.45
C ASP A 352 -20.65 -12.78 8.43
N THR A 353 -19.65 -12.62 7.57
CA THR A 353 -19.32 -13.57 6.49
C THR A 353 -18.43 -14.74 6.94
N HIS A 354 -18.16 -14.93 8.24
CA HIS A 354 -17.34 -16.03 8.78
C HIS A 354 -15.89 -16.09 8.25
N GLN A 355 -15.39 -15.03 7.60
CA GLN A 355 -14.08 -15.04 6.93
C GLN A 355 -12.92 -14.58 7.83
N TYR A 356 -13.21 -14.00 8.99
CA TYR A 356 -12.21 -13.51 9.95
C TYR A 356 -12.19 -14.36 11.22
N HIS A 357 -11.59 -15.54 11.16
CA HIS A 357 -11.34 -16.35 12.36
C HIS A 357 -10.05 -15.95 13.10
N GLY A 358 -9.27 -15.00 12.57
CA GLY A 358 -7.97 -14.57 13.09
C GLY A 358 -7.99 -13.83 14.42
N THR A 359 -7.06 -14.20 15.31
CA THR A 359 -6.67 -13.43 16.48
C THR A 359 -5.76 -12.26 16.06
N GLY A 360 -6.21 -11.03 16.31
CA GLY A 360 -5.46 -9.80 16.11
C GLY A 360 -5.40 -9.37 14.64
N LEU A 361 -6.21 -8.39 14.26
CA LEU A 361 -5.79 -7.43 13.25
C LEU A 361 -4.84 -6.48 14.00
N PRO A 362 -3.53 -6.46 13.74
CA PRO A 362 -2.72 -5.38 14.26
C PRO A 362 -3.03 -4.11 13.47
N ILE A 363 -2.98 -2.96 14.16
CA ILE A 363 -3.32 -1.65 13.58
C ILE A 363 -2.37 -1.26 12.43
N ASP A 364 -1.17 -1.83 12.41
CA ASP A 364 -0.18 -1.73 11.34
C ASP A 364 -0.66 -2.28 9.97
N ARG A 365 -1.77 -3.04 9.92
CA ARG A 365 -2.40 -3.51 8.68
C ARG A 365 -3.44 -2.54 8.13
N VAL A 366 -3.78 -1.51 8.91
CA VAL A 366 -4.67 -0.43 8.50
C VAL A 366 -3.81 0.63 7.81
N TRP A 367 -4.20 0.98 6.60
CA TRP A 367 -3.53 1.97 5.77
C TRP A 367 -4.48 3.10 5.44
N VAL A 368 -3.93 4.31 5.36
CA VAL A 368 -4.66 5.54 5.09
C VAL A 368 -4.26 6.08 3.73
N LYS A 369 -5.24 6.30 2.86
CA LYS A 369 -5.10 7.01 1.59
C LYS A 369 -5.60 8.43 1.82
N LEU A 370 -4.72 9.40 1.68
CA LEU A 370 -5.08 10.81 1.74
C LEU A 370 -5.55 11.26 0.37
N GLY A 371 -6.55 12.14 0.34
CA GLY A 371 -7.08 12.71 -0.88
C GLY A 371 -6.06 13.56 -1.63
N ASP A 372 -6.32 13.79 -2.92
CA ASP A 372 -5.42 14.57 -3.76
C ASP A 372 -5.28 16.01 -3.23
N GLN A 373 -4.06 16.55 -3.34
CA GLN A 373 -3.66 17.86 -2.81
C GLN A 373 -4.40 19.06 -3.46
N GLY A 374 -5.28 18.79 -4.44
CA GLY A 374 -6.16 19.79 -5.05
C GLY A 374 -7.38 20.16 -4.19
N SER A 375 -7.71 19.40 -3.13
CA SER A 375 -8.87 19.70 -2.28
C SER A 375 -8.67 20.99 -1.48
N LEU A 376 -9.73 21.75 -1.18
CA LEU A 376 -9.67 22.99 -0.37
C LEU A 376 -9.46 22.73 1.13
N LEU A 377 -9.55 21.47 1.58
CA LEU A 377 -9.44 21.09 2.98
C LEU A 377 -7.97 20.84 3.39
N PRO A 378 -7.65 20.95 4.70
CA PRO A 378 -6.44 20.38 5.27
C PRO A 378 -6.31 18.91 4.90
N PHE A 379 -5.08 18.47 4.62
CA PHE A 379 -4.87 17.15 4.03
C PHE A 379 -5.28 15.98 4.94
N LEU A 380 -5.33 16.18 6.26
CA LEU A 380 -5.79 15.17 7.23
C LEU A 380 -7.32 15.02 7.28
N TRP A 381 -8.09 15.92 6.65
CA TRP A 381 -9.55 15.89 6.67
C TRP A 381 -10.18 15.03 5.58
N ASN A 382 -9.42 14.72 4.53
CA ASN A 382 -9.90 13.91 3.42
C ASN A 382 -9.05 12.65 3.32
N PHE A 383 -9.54 11.56 3.87
CA PHE A 383 -8.87 10.27 3.81
C PHE A 383 -9.84 9.13 3.60
N ARG A 384 -9.28 7.99 3.19
CA ARG A 384 -9.95 6.70 3.21
C ARG A 384 -9.07 5.63 3.82
N LEU A 385 -9.69 4.61 4.41
CA LEU A 385 -9.01 3.48 5.01
C LEU A 385 -9.09 2.25 4.10
N ASN A 386 -7.99 1.52 4.08
CA ASN A 386 -7.98 0.18 3.54
C ASN A 386 -7.20 -0.77 4.45
N LEU A 387 -7.62 -2.02 4.48
CA LEU A 387 -6.91 -3.09 5.15
C LEU A 387 -6.12 -3.84 4.08
N ILE A 388 -4.80 -3.85 4.21
CA ILE A 388 -3.93 -4.61 3.32
C ILE A 388 -3.37 -5.77 4.12
N ASN A 389 -3.97 -6.94 3.92
CA ASN A 389 -3.67 -8.12 4.72
C ASN A 389 -4.15 -9.42 4.05
N ILE A 390 -3.53 -10.54 4.42
CA ILE A 390 -4.14 -11.87 4.30
C ILE A 390 -4.84 -12.24 5.62
N ALA A 391 -6.10 -12.64 5.56
CA ALA A 391 -6.91 -12.99 6.74
C ALA A 391 -6.45 -14.32 7.35
N GLY A 392 -5.23 -14.34 7.89
CA GLY A 392 -4.62 -15.49 8.52
C GLY A 392 -4.97 -15.60 9.99
N ASN A 393 -5.07 -16.83 10.48
CA ASN A 393 -5.39 -17.14 11.87
C ASN A 393 -4.11 -17.18 12.70
N VAL A 394 -3.57 -16.01 13.07
CA VAL A 394 -2.30 -15.94 13.81
C VAL A 394 -2.58 -15.90 15.30
N ALA A 395 -2.61 -17.05 15.96
CA ALA A 395 -2.79 -17.16 17.41
C ALA A 395 -1.76 -16.29 18.18
N GLY A 396 -2.15 -15.15 18.75
CA GLY A 396 -1.36 -14.55 19.84
C GLY A 396 -1.47 -13.05 20.10
N THR A 397 -2.17 -12.69 21.17
CA THR A 397 -1.60 -11.84 22.23
C THR A 397 -2.20 -12.28 23.56
N PRO A 398 -1.40 -12.67 24.57
CA PRO A 398 -1.90 -13.24 25.83
C PRO A 398 -2.42 -12.18 26.82
N LEU A 399 -2.49 -10.90 26.43
CA LEU A 399 -2.68 -9.78 27.36
C LEU A 399 -4.14 -9.52 27.76
N PHE A 400 -5.11 -10.17 27.13
CA PHE A 400 -6.52 -10.02 27.48
C PHE A 400 -7.16 -11.38 27.76
N PRO A 401 -8.07 -11.49 28.74
CA PRO A 401 -8.74 -12.75 29.09
C PRO A 401 -9.36 -13.38 27.84
N LYS A 402 -9.13 -14.69 27.67
CA LYS A 402 -9.42 -15.52 26.47
C LYS A 402 -10.93 -15.70 26.15
N LEU A 403 -11.79 -14.82 26.65
CA LEU A 403 -13.24 -15.00 26.73
C LEU A 403 -14.04 -14.30 25.62
N ALA A 404 -13.41 -13.59 24.67
CA ALA A 404 -14.18 -12.80 23.72
C ALA A 404 -14.93 -13.66 22.68
N LEU A 405 -16.26 -13.65 22.75
CA LEU A 405 -17.19 -14.28 21.78
C LEU A 405 -17.15 -13.57 20.41
N SER A 406 -16.69 -12.31 20.36
CA SER A 406 -16.47 -11.55 19.12
C SER A 406 -15.10 -10.84 19.11
N ARG A 407 -14.08 -11.52 18.59
CA ARG A 407 -12.68 -11.05 18.53
C ARG A 407 -12.48 -9.74 17.76
N ALA A 408 -13.31 -9.49 16.76
CA ALA A 408 -13.20 -8.28 15.96
C ALA A 408 -13.78 -7.04 16.66
N ARG A 409 -14.84 -7.20 17.46
CA ARG A 409 -15.33 -6.12 18.34
C ARG A 409 -14.29 -5.77 19.39
N GLN A 410 -13.63 -6.79 19.96
CA GLN A 410 -12.48 -6.58 20.84
C GLN A 410 -11.36 -5.80 20.13
N PHE A 411 -10.99 -6.20 18.91
CA PHE A 411 -10.01 -5.45 18.11
C PHE A 411 -10.43 -4.00 17.89
N LEU A 412 -11.68 -3.75 17.48
CA LEU A 412 -12.18 -2.40 17.25
C LEU A 412 -12.16 -1.57 18.53
N GLY A 413 -12.56 -2.14 19.67
CA GLY A 413 -12.46 -1.47 20.98
C GLY A 413 -11.02 -1.16 21.36
N LEU A 414 -10.09 -2.10 21.20
CA LEU A 414 -8.66 -1.86 21.48
C LEU A 414 -8.07 -0.77 20.57
N VAL A 415 -8.40 -0.78 19.27
CA VAL A 415 -7.99 0.29 18.35
C VAL A 415 -8.65 1.62 18.68
N TRP A 416 -9.86 1.62 19.22
CA TRP A 416 -10.54 2.83 19.69
C TRP A 416 -9.71 3.53 20.76
N PHE A 417 -9.35 2.81 21.81
CA PHE A 417 -8.53 3.35 22.88
C PHE A 417 -7.09 3.62 22.44
N TYR A 418 -6.53 2.81 21.53
CA TYR A 418 -5.25 3.12 20.89
C TYR A 418 -5.30 4.50 20.24
N ALA A 419 -6.29 4.74 19.37
CA ALA A 419 -6.41 5.96 18.60
C ALA A 419 -6.61 7.18 19.49
N LEU A 420 -7.40 7.05 20.56
CA LEU A 420 -7.70 8.17 21.46
C LEU A 420 -6.60 8.45 22.48
N LEU A 421 -5.82 7.47 22.92
CA LEU A 421 -4.97 7.62 24.12
C LEU A 421 -3.47 7.43 23.88
N VAL A 422 -3.05 6.66 22.88
CA VAL A 422 -1.61 6.43 22.64
C VAL A 422 -0.95 7.71 22.13
N ASN A 423 0.13 8.12 22.79
CA ASN A 423 0.87 9.35 22.50
C ASN A 423 2.35 9.23 22.92
N LYS A 424 3.13 10.31 22.82
CA LYS A 424 4.57 10.31 23.14
C LYS A 424 4.89 9.92 24.58
N SER A 425 3.99 10.23 25.51
CA SER A 425 4.17 9.97 26.94
C SER A 425 3.47 8.71 27.45
N GLN A 426 2.66 8.08 26.59
CA GLN A 426 1.84 6.93 26.96
C GLN A 426 1.84 5.89 25.84
N SER A 427 2.48 4.76 26.12
CA SER A 427 2.59 3.62 25.21
C SER A 427 1.30 2.80 25.14
N VAL A 428 1.17 2.01 24.07
CA VAL A 428 0.06 1.05 23.89
C VAL A 428 -0.04 0.06 25.05
N SER A 429 1.08 -0.39 25.61
CA SER A 429 1.11 -1.33 26.73
C SER A 429 0.53 -0.72 28.00
N GLU A 430 0.82 0.56 28.27
CA GLU A 430 0.28 1.28 29.42
C GLU A 430 -1.22 1.55 29.26
N VAL A 431 -1.68 1.92 28.05
CA VAL A 431 -3.11 2.08 27.76
C VAL A 431 -3.85 0.76 27.99
N TYR A 432 -3.36 -0.35 27.43
CA TYR A 432 -4.03 -1.64 27.54
C TYR A 432 -3.99 -2.21 28.96
N ALA A 433 -2.91 -1.98 29.73
CA ALA A 433 -2.87 -2.32 31.15
C ALA A 433 -3.93 -1.53 31.93
N SER A 434 -4.03 -0.22 31.68
CA SER A 434 -5.03 0.64 32.34
C SER A 434 -6.47 0.25 32.00
N LEU A 435 -6.73 -0.21 30.77
CA LEU A 435 -8.03 -0.77 30.37
C LEU A 435 -8.30 -2.10 31.07
N GLY A 436 -7.29 -2.98 31.17
CA GLY A 436 -7.41 -4.25 31.89
C GLY A 436 -7.79 -4.03 33.35
N GLU A 437 -7.11 -3.11 34.04
CA GLU A 437 -7.43 -2.71 35.41
C GLU A 437 -8.85 -2.13 35.53
N ALA A 438 -9.28 -1.29 34.58
CA ALA A 438 -10.63 -0.75 34.56
C ALA A 438 -11.70 -1.84 34.41
N ILE A 439 -11.47 -2.82 33.53
CA ILE A 439 -12.37 -3.97 33.34
C ILE A 439 -12.43 -4.82 34.61
N GLU A 440 -11.30 -5.08 35.27
CA GLU A 440 -11.24 -5.82 36.53
C GLU A 440 -11.97 -5.09 37.67
N GLN A 441 -11.85 -3.76 37.76
CA GLN A 441 -12.54 -2.95 38.77
C GLN A 441 -14.07 -2.96 38.57
N ILE A 442 -14.53 -2.80 37.32
CA ILE A 442 -15.96 -2.83 36.99
C ILE A 442 -16.55 -4.23 37.23
N THR A 443 -15.82 -5.29 36.87
CA THR A 443 -16.29 -6.66 37.09
C THR A 443 -16.25 -7.11 38.55
N SER A 444 -15.41 -6.50 39.38
CA SER A 444 -15.30 -6.82 40.82
C SER A 444 -16.21 -5.98 41.72
N SER A 445 -16.79 -4.89 41.22
CA SER A 445 -17.62 -3.96 42.00
C SER A 445 -18.86 -3.51 41.24
N GLU A 446 -20.05 -3.94 41.68
CA GLU A 446 -21.34 -3.51 41.09
C GLU A 446 -21.58 -1.98 41.16
N ALA A 447 -20.83 -1.25 42.01
CA ALA A 447 -20.96 0.20 42.17
C ALA A 447 -20.01 1.02 41.27
N THR A 448 -19.05 0.37 40.61
CA THR A 448 -18.05 1.05 39.78
C THR A 448 -18.48 1.00 38.32
N THR A 449 -18.79 2.15 37.74
CA THR A 449 -19.14 2.29 36.32
C THR A 449 -18.01 2.99 35.57
N LEU A 450 -18.00 2.90 34.23
CA LEU A 450 -17.08 3.69 33.43
C LEU A 450 -17.20 5.18 33.76
N ASP A 451 -18.42 5.68 33.97
CA ASP A 451 -18.67 7.07 34.33
C ASP A 451 -18.02 7.43 35.67
N SER A 452 -18.02 6.55 36.67
CA SER A 452 -17.34 6.83 37.94
C SER A 452 -15.82 6.85 37.78
N LEU A 453 -15.25 6.04 36.88
CA LEU A 453 -13.82 6.05 36.55
C LEU A 453 -13.41 7.32 35.80
N LEU A 454 -14.19 7.76 34.81
CA LEU A 454 -13.93 8.99 34.06
C LEU A 454 -14.08 10.25 34.95
N ASN A 455 -15.05 10.24 35.87
CA ASN A 455 -15.32 11.36 36.78
C ASN A 455 -14.37 11.42 37.98
N SER A 456 -13.88 10.28 38.47
CA SER A 456 -13.00 10.25 39.64
C SER A 456 -11.60 10.82 39.38
N GLY A 457 -11.20 10.99 38.11
CA GLY A 457 -9.86 11.46 37.73
C GLY A 457 -8.73 10.54 38.18
N LEU A 458 -9.05 9.36 38.74
CA LEU A 458 -8.08 8.41 39.29
C LEU A 458 -7.25 7.76 38.18
N ASN A 459 -7.81 7.63 36.98
CA ASN A 459 -7.11 7.04 35.86
C ASN A 459 -6.58 8.12 34.91
N ARG A 460 -5.39 8.66 35.23
CA ARG A 460 -4.65 9.61 34.38
C ARG A 460 -4.44 9.08 32.96
N ALA A 461 -4.54 7.77 32.74
CA ALA A 461 -4.44 7.15 31.43
C ALA A 461 -5.61 7.51 30.50
N LEU A 462 -6.80 7.79 31.03
CA LEU A 462 -8.04 8.02 30.26
C LEU A 462 -8.39 9.51 30.14
N SER A 463 -7.47 10.40 30.52
CA SER A 463 -7.73 11.83 30.54
C SER A 463 -7.80 12.42 29.11
N PRO A 464 -8.68 13.40 28.85
CA PRO A 464 -8.84 14.00 27.51
C PRO A 464 -7.54 14.55 26.92
N GLU A 465 -6.61 15.00 27.76
CA GLU A 465 -5.32 15.56 27.34
C GLU A 465 -4.46 14.54 26.57
N ASN A 466 -4.65 13.25 26.80
CA ASN A 466 -3.91 12.18 26.12
C ASN A 466 -4.30 12.02 24.65
N ILE A 467 -5.32 12.75 24.18
CA ILE A 467 -5.66 12.81 22.75
C ILE A 467 -4.56 13.45 21.92
N PHE A 468 -3.75 14.33 22.52
CA PHE A 468 -2.65 15.00 21.86
C PHE A 468 -1.37 14.17 21.93
N TRP A 469 -0.51 14.33 20.93
CA TRP A 469 0.80 13.70 20.89
C TRP A 469 1.66 14.10 22.09
N ASN A 470 1.56 15.39 22.48
CA ASN A 470 2.21 15.95 23.65
C ASN A 470 1.14 16.48 24.65
N PRO A 471 0.69 15.67 25.62
CA PRO A 471 -0.40 16.04 26.53
C PRO A 471 -0.07 17.22 27.47
N GLN A 472 1.21 17.54 27.64
CA GLN A 472 1.67 18.65 28.51
C GLN A 472 1.49 20.05 27.89
N GLY A 473 1.01 20.15 26.64
CA GLY A 473 0.92 21.38 25.84
C GLY A 473 -0.13 22.41 26.28
N GLY A 474 -0.95 22.13 27.30
CA GLY A 474 -1.72 23.15 28.02
C GLY A 474 -2.94 23.75 27.31
N ILE A 475 -3.49 23.11 26.27
CA ILE A 475 -4.79 23.53 25.71
C ILE A 475 -5.89 23.04 26.66
N ALA A 476 -6.55 23.98 27.34
CA ALA A 476 -7.58 23.65 28.32
C ALA A 476 -8.79 23.02 27.63
N VAL A 477 -9.06 21.74 27.90
CA VAL A 477 -10.22 20.98 27.39
C VAL A 477 -11.49 21.39 28.15
N LYS A 478 -11.89 22.65 28.05
CA LYS A 478 -13.09 23.16 28.74
C LYS A 478 -14.37 22.89 27.94
N ASN A 479 -14.31 22.93 26.61
CA ASN A 479 -15.48 22.88 25.72
C ASN A 479 -15.65 21.53 24.99
N GLY A 480 -15.19 20.43 25.56
CA GLY A 480 -15.27 19.12 24.90
C GLY A 480 -15.27 17.90 25.81
N ARG A 481 -15.40 18.09 27.13
CA ARG A 481 -15.38 16.98 28.10
C ARG A 481 -16.56 16.04 27.90
N ASP A 482 -17.77 16.55 27.72
CA ASP A 482 -18.96 15.71 27.53
C ASP A 482 -18.85 14.86 26.25
N LEU A 483 -18.36 15.48 25.16
CA LEU A 483 -18.11 14.81 23.88
C LEU A 483 -16.99 13.77 23.97
N TRP A 484 -15.98 14.02 24.80
CA TRP A 484 -14.93 13.04 25.12
C TRP A 484 -15.50 11.84 25.88
N GLU A 485 -16.27 12.08 26.93
CA GLU A 485 -16.88 11.03 27.75
C GLU A 485 -17.82 10.15 26.91
N GLU A 486 -18.59 10.75 26.00
CA GLU A 486 -19.39 10.01 25.01
C GLU A 486 -18.53 9.19 24.04
N SER A 487 -17.42 9.77 23.53
CA SER A 487 -16.46 9.04 22.69
C SER A 487 -15.87 7.81 23.39
N MET A 488 -15.59 7.94 24.70
CA MET A 488 -15.06 6.85 25.51
C MET A 488 -16.11 5.76 25.77
N ARG A 489 -17.37 6.15 25.99
CA ARG A 489 -18.50 5.21 26.13
C ARG A 489 -18.72 4.36 24.87
N LEU A 490 -18.62 4.96 23.68
CA LEU A 490 -18.69 4.21 22.42
C LEU A 490 -17.55 3.19 22.28
N GLY A 491 -16.31 3.57 22.60
CA GLY A 491 -15.19 2.63 22.58
C GLY A 491 -15.37 1.48 23.57
N TRP A 492 -15.95 1.79 24.73
CA TRP A 492 -16.21 0.82 25.79
C TRP A 492 -17.31 -0.19 25.44
N SER A 493 -18.40 0.24 24.80
CA SER A 493 -19.49 -0.66 24.38
C SER A 493 -18.99 -1.77 23.44
N LEU A 494 -18.00 -1.48 22.58
CA LEU A 494 -17.34 -2.50 21.75
C LEU A 494 -16.62 -3.57 22.59
N LEU A 495 -15.99 -3.18 23.71
CA LEU A 495 -15.30 -4.11 24.62
C LEU A 495 -16.30 -4.94 25.45
N GLU A 496 -17.38 -4.34 25.95
CA GLU A 496 -18.43 -5.02 26.72
C GLU A 496 -19.11 -6.12 25.91
N VAL A 497 -19.51 -5.79 24.68
CA VAL A 497 -20.14 -6.74 23.75
C VAL A 497 -19.18 -7.86 23.39
N SER A 498 -17.88 -7.55 23.25
CA SER A 498 -16.88 -8.58 22.98
C SER A 498 -16.79 -9.60 24.11
N SER A 499 -17.05 -9.19 25.35
CA SER A 499 -17.01 -10.02 26.57
C SER A 499 -18.31 -10.79 26.83
N GLY A 500 -19.32 -10.65 25.97
CA GLY A 500 -20.61 -11.33 26.10
C GLY A 500 -21.54 -10.77 27.17
N GLN A 501 -21.30 -9.54 27.63
CA GLN A 501 -22.07 -8.90 28.70
C GLN A 501 -23.31 -8.14 28.20
N ASP A 502 -23.38 -7.80 26.90
CA ASP A 502 -24.48 -7.03 26.33
C ASP A 502 -25.19 -7.77 25.19
N PHE A 503 -26.45 -8.14 25.44
CA PHE A 503 -27.33 -8.85 24.48
C PHE A 503 -28.14 -7.89 23.59
N GLN A 504 -28.09 -6.58 23.82
CA GLN A 504 -28.91 -5.58 23.08
C GLN A 504 -28.12 -4.77 22.05
N TRP A 505 -26.80 -4.91 21.98
CA TRP A 505 -25.99 -4.13 21.05
C TRP A 505 -26.32 -4.39 19.58
N SER A 506 -26.54 -3.30 18.84
CA SER A 506 -26.80 -3.29 17.40
C SER A 506 -25.68 -2.57 16.65
N GLN A 507 -25.22 -3.16 15.55
CA GLN A 507 -24.23 -2.53 14.66
C GLN A 507 -24.78 -1.24 14.04
N ASP A 508 -26.04 -1.23 13.62
CA ASP A 508 -26.64 -0.07 12.97
C ASP A 508 -26.83 1.08 13.95
N GLU A 509 -27.23 0.78 15.19
CA GLU A 509 -27.34 1.78 16.26
C GLU A 509 -25.96 2.36 16.58
N PHE A 510 -24.94 1.51 16.76
CA PHE A 510 -23.57 1.96 16.99
C PHE A 510 -23.04 2.88 15.87
N LEU A 511 -23.31 2.54 14.60
CA LEU A 511 -22.94 3.35 13.44
C LEU A 511 -23.71 4.68 13.38
N GLN A 512 -24.94 4.72 13.89
CA GLN A 512 -25.72 5.96 14.01
C GLN A 512 -25.19 6.84 15.14
N GLU A 513 -24.87 6.26 16.30
CA GLU A 513 -24.34 6.98 17.46
C GLU A 513 -23.00 7.65 17.13
N ILE A 514 -22.06 6.93 16.50
CA ILE A 514 -20.78 7.54 16.10
C ILE A 514 -20.96 8.66 15.07
N GLU A 515 -21.90 8.53 14.14
CA GLU A 515 -22.18 9.58 13.16
C GLU A 515 -22.87 10.79 13.79
N GLY A 516 -23.76 10.55 14.76
CA GLY A 516 -24.39 11.56 15.60
C GLY A 516 -23.35 12.37 16.36
N LEU A 517 -22.45 11.70 17.08
CA LEU A 517 -21.35 12.33 17.81
C LEU A 517 -20.42 13.12 16.89
N ARG A 518 -20.04 12.56 15.73
CA ARG A 518 -19.23 13.29 14.73
C ARG A 518 -19.94 14.55 14.23
N LYS A 519 -21.24 14.48 13.99
CA LYS A 519 -22.06 15.62 13.55
C LYS A 519 -22.14 16.69 14.64
N GLU A 520 -22.30 16.29 15.90
CA GLU A 520 -22.32 17.20 17.04
C GLU A 520 -20.98 17.91 17.21
N ILE A 521 -19.86 17.17 17.23
CA ILE A 521 -18.51 17.74 17.31
C ILE A 521 -18.28 18.72 16.15
N LYS A 522 -18.63 18.34 14.91
CA LYS A 522 -18.51 19.22 13.74
C LYS A 522 -19.38 20.47 13.89
N GLY A 523 -20.58 20.33 14.43
CA GLY A 523 -21.48 21.44 14.74
C GLY A 523 -20.81 22.42 15.71
N THR A 524 -20.30 21.94 16.83
CA THR A 524 -19.61 22.75 17.85
C THR A 524 -18.33 23.41 17.32
N LEU A 525 -17.58 22.69 16.48
CA LEU A 525 -16.32 23.16 15.89
C LEU A 525 -16.50 24.35 14.94
N PHE A 526 -17.59 24.37 14.18
CA PHE A 526 -17.92 25.45 13.22
C PHE A 526 -19.03 26.38 13.70
N GLN A 527 -19.57 26.19 14.91
CA GLN A 527 -20.48 27.16 15.52
C GLN A 527 -19.74 28.49 15.67
N GLN A 528 -20.29 29.53 15.05
CA GLN A 528 -19.81 30.89 15.27
C GLN A 528 -20.04 31.20 16.74
N SER A 529 -18.97 31.32 17.53
CA SER A 529 -19.06 32.01 18.82
C SER A 529 -19.70 33.37 18.54
N PRO A 530 -20.83 33.73 19.17
CA PRO A 530 -21.40 35.05 19.02
C PRO A 530 -20.28 36.01 19.39
N ALA A 531 -19.84 36.81 18.42
CA ALA A 531 -18.67 37.67 18.58
C ALA A 531 -18.89 38.59 19.78
N ALA A 532 -18.37 38.19 20.95
CA ALA A 532 -18.23 39.04 22.09
C ALA A 532 -17.20 40.09 21.69
N GLY A 533 -17.69 41.24 21.21
CA GLY A 533 -16.87 42.40 20.90
C GLY A 533 -16.38 42.53 19.46
N ARG A 534 -17.18 42.20 18.44
CA ARG A 534 -17.04 42.96 17.18
C ARG A 534 -17.56 44.38 17.47
N GLY A 535 -16.64 45.27 17.85
CA GLY A 535 -16.82 46.70 17.58
C GLY A 535 -17.25 46.85 16.12
N GLU A 536 -18.12 47.82 15.85
CA GLU A 536 -18.68 48.02 14.51
C GLU A 536 -17.61 47.82 13.43
N PRO A 537 -17.86 46.99 12.41
CA PRO A 537 -16.90 46.80 11.34
C PRO A 537 -16.58 48.19 10.77
N PRO A 538 -15.28 48.51 10.55
CA PRO A 538 -14.89 49.80 9.99
C PRO A 538 -15.71 50.05 8.71
N PRO A 539 -16.14 51.29 8.45
CA PRO A 539 -17.10 51.61 7.39
C PRO A 539 -16.68 51.09 6.00
N GLU A 540 -15.38 50.90 5.78
CA GLU A 540 -14.78 50.29 4.59
C GLU A 540 -15.22 48.83 4.38
N ASN A 541 -15.39 48.03 5.44
CA ASN A 541 -15.87 46.65 5.34
C ASN A 541 -17.37 46.58 5.05
N LYS A 542 -18.17 47.58 5.48
CA LYS A 542 -19.58 47.70 5.06
C LYS A 542 -19.66 48.04 3.57
N ALA A 543 -18.75 48.86 3.06
CA ALA A 543 -18.66 49.18 1.63
C ALA A 543 -18.24 47.96 0.79
N ILE A 544 -17.21 47.21 1.20
CA ILE A 544 -16.77 45.98 0.51
C ILE A 544 -17.89 44.92 0.54
N HIS A 545 -18.53 44.71 1.69
CA HIS A 545 -19.68 43.81 1.78
C HIS A 545 -20.78 44.23 0.82
N HIS A 546 -21.14 45.51 0.78
CA HIS A 546 -22.16 46.01 -0.14
C HIS A 546 -21.78 45.81 -1.62
N VAL A 547 -20.51 45.99 -1.98
CA VAL A 547 -20.01 45.74 -3.34
C VAL A 547 -20.13 44.25 -3.69
N LEU A 548 -19.70 43.35 -2.80
CA LEU A 548 -19.76 41.90 -3.01
C LEU A 548 -21.20 41.39 -3.08
N THR A 549 -22.09 41.85 -2.20
CA THR A 549 -23.52 41.51 -2.27
C THR A 549 -24.16 42.00 -3.57
N ARG A 550 -23.75 43.18 -4.07
CA ARG A 550 -24.23 43.71 -5.35
C ARG A 550 -23.73 42.89 -6.54
N ILE A 551 -22.49 42.39 -6.50
CA ILE A 551 -21.95 41.50 -7.55
C ILE A 551 -22.70 40.17 -7.55
N ILE A 552 -22.90 39.57 -6.37
CA ILE A 552 -23.61 38.29 -6.23
C ILE A 552 -25.07 38.40 -6.71
N ASN A 553 -25.76 39.48 -6.36
CA ASN A 553 -27.14 39.68 -6.81
C ASN A 553 -27.22 39.93 -8.31
N LYS A 554 -26.29 40.71 -8.88
CA LYS A 554 -26.23 40.92 -10.32
C LYS A 554 -26.00 39.61 -11.09
N TRP A 555 -25.07 38.77 -10.63
CA TRP A 555 -24.82 37.48 -11.28
C TRP A 555 -26.01 36.54 -11.19
N ARG A 556 -26.79 36.61 -10.10
CA ARG A 556 -28.02 35.83 -9.94
C ARG A 556 -29.12 36.30 -10.89
N GLU A 557 -29.27 37.61 -11.07
CA GLU A 557 -30.21 38.20 -12.01
C GLU A 557 -29.83 37.91 -13.47
N ASP A 558 -28.54 37.99 -13.80
CA ASP A 558 -28.01 37.65 -15.14
C ASP A 558 -28.25 36.16 -15.48
N PHE A 559 -28.07 35.25 -14.51
CA PHE A 559 -28.33 33.81 -14.68
C PHE A 559 -29.82 33.47 -14.86
N GLU A 560 -30.71 34.16 -14.14
CA GLU A 560 -32.17 33.96 -14.25
C GLU A 560 -32.69 34.52 -15.58
N ALA A 561 -32.11 35.62 -16.08
CA ALA A 561 -32.45 36.19 -17.38
C ALA A 561 -32.01 35.31 -18.57
N GLU A 562 -30.81 34.70 -18.52
CA GLU A 562 -30.37 33.74 -19.54
C GLU A 562 -31.26 32.48 -19.58
N LYS A 563 -31.76 32.04 -18.41
CA LYS A 563 -32.66 30.90 -18.31
C LYS A 563 -34.04 31.17 -18.93
N GLU A 564 -34.59 32.37 -18.75
CA GLU A 564 -35.85 32.77 -19.40
C GLU A 564 -35.74 32.93 -20.92
N ASP A 565 -34.56 33.31 -21.45
CA ASP A 565 -34.34 33.43 -22.89
C ASP A 565 -34.11 32.06 -23.57
N LEU A 566 -33.50 31.10 -22.87
CA LEU A 566 -33.38 29.71 -23.33
C LEU A 566 -34.74 28.99 -23.40
N GLU A 567 -35.65 29.24 -22.47
CA GLU A 567 -36.99 28.65 -22.47
C GLU A 567 -37.94 29.25 -23.54
N LYS A 568 -37.71 30.48 -24.00
CA LYS A 568 -38.51 31.12 -25.07
C LYS A 568 -38.12 30.69 -26.49
N THR A 569 -36.98 30.03 -26.67
CA THR A 569 -36.44 29.71 -28.01
C THR A 569 -36.78 28.29 -28.50
N VAL A 570 -37.46 27.46 -27.68
CA VAL A 570 -37.82 26.07 -28.04
C VAL A 570 -39.34 25.88 -28.15
N ILE A 571 -39.97 26.54 -29.12
CA ILE A 571 -41.28 26.13 -29.64
C ILE A 571 -41.24 26.26 -31.16
N LEU A 572 -41.01 25.14 -31.88
CA LEU A 572 -41.62 24.85 -33.18
C LEU A 572 -41.32 23.39 -33.62
N SER A 573 -42.36 22.56 -33.47
CA SER A 573 -42.76 21.42 -34.31
C SER A 573 -41.82 20.22 -34.52
N THR A 574 -42.28 19.04 -34.12
CA THR A 574 -42.77 18.04 -35.10
C THR A 574 -43.62 16.93 -34.47
N GLU A 575 -44.54 16.45 -35.29
CA GLU A 575 -45.73 15.66 -35.02
C GLU A 575 -45.47 14.23 -34.51
N ALA A 576 -46.39 13.75 -33.66
CA ALA A 576 -46.57 12.33 -33.35
C ALA A 576 -47.33 11.59 -34.46
N PRO A 577 -47.19 10.25 -34.55
CA PRO A 577 -48.40 9.45 -34.54
C PRO A 577 -48.40 8.30 -33.52
N LYS A 578 -49.56 8.24 -32.87
CA LYS A 578 -50.23 7.25 -32.02
C LYS A 578 -49.91 5.75 -32.25
N GLY A 579 -49.86 5.01 -31.15
CA GLY A 579 -50.17 3.58 -31.04
C GLY A 579 -50.14 3.10 -29.58
N LEU A 580 -51.29 2.64 -29.07
CA LEU A 580 -51.62 2.14 -27.71
C LEU A 580 -50.75 0.91 -27.32
N GLU A 581 -50.49 0.54 -26.05
CA GLU A 581 -51.41 0.32 -24.92
C GLU A 581 -50.75 0.54 -23.53
N GLU A 582 -51.62 0.81 -22.56
CA GLU A 582 -51.39 1.02 -21.13
C GLU A 582 -50.78 -0.18 -20.40
N THR A 583 -49.84 0.07 -19.46
CA THR A 583 -49.96 -0.49 -18.10
C THR A 583 -49.29 0.44 -17.09
N VAL A 584 -50.08 0.87 -16.10
CA VAL A 584 -49.70 1.72 -14.97
C VAL A 584 -49.21 0.85 -13.81
N VAL A 585 -47.99 1.08 -13.29
CA VAL A 585 -47.69 1.13 -11.84
C VAL A 585 -46.49 2.08 -11.60
N LEU A 586 -46.64 2.91 -10.58
CA LEU A 586 -45.85 4.06 -10.12
C LEU A 586 -44.49 3.68 -9.46
N SER A 587 -43.43 4.45 -9.83
CA SER A 587 -42.38 5.13 -9.01
C SER A 587 -41.76 4.42 -7.78
N ALA A 588 -40.46 4.55 -7.42
CA ALA A 588 -39.41 5.50 -7.77
C ALA A 588 -38.02 4.87 -7.49
N GLN A 589 -37.03 5.13 -8.34
CA GLN A 589 -35.61 4.94 -8.03
C GLN A 589 -34.87 6.17 -8.58
N GLU A 590 -34.22 6.92 -7.69
CA GLU A 590 -33.40 8.08 -7.99
C GLU A 590 -32.15 7.62 -8.75
N ALA A 591 -31.90 8.26 -9.90
CA ALA A 591 -30.78 7.99 -10.78
C ALA A 591 -29.68 9.03 -10.58
N GLU A 592 -28.46 8.52 -10.51
CA GLU A 592 -27.19 9.21 -10.30
C GLU A 592 -26.81 10.08 -11.52
N GLU A 593 -26.24 11.26 -11.25
CA GLU A 593 -25.69 12.16 -12.26
C GLU A 593 -24.36 11.64 -12.81
N GLU A 594 -24.34 11.37 -14.11
CA GLU A 594 -23.18 10.96 -14.89
C GLU A 594 -22.44 12.22 -15.38
N VAL A 595 -21.23 12.47 -14.85
CA VAL A 595 -20.36 13.57 -15.28
C VAL A 595 -19.75 13.24 -16.64
N THR A 596 -20.28 13.84 -17.70
CA THR A 596 -19.67 13.84 -19.03
C THR A 596 -18.67 15.00 -19.14
N GLN A 597 -17.43 14.70 -19.55
CA GLN A 597 -16.42 15.72 -19.86
C GLN A 597 -16.69 16.26 -21.27
N GLU A 598 -17.15 17.50 -21.36
CA GLU A 598 -17.34 18.19 -22.63
C GLU A 598 -16.04 18.91 -23.04
N THR A 599 -15.48 18.53 -24.19
CA THR A 599 -14.31 19.18 -24.79
C THR A 599 -14.79 20.28 -25.73
N VAL A 600 -14.58 21.54 -25.37
CA VAL A 600 -14.92 22.70 -26.20
C VAL A 600 -13.85 22.92 -27.26
N ILE A 601 -14.23 22.77 -28.53
CA ILE A 601 -13.42 23.16 -29.70
C ILE A 601 -13.91 24.55 -30.13
N LEU A 602 -13.04 25.56 -30.05
CA LEU A 602 -13.34 26.91 -30.54
C LEU A 602 -13.24 26.96 -32.08
N PRO A 603 -14.22 27.53 -32.79
CA PRO A 603 -14.13 27.73 -34.23
C PRO A 603 -13.20 28.90 -34.56
N HIS A 604 -12.43 28.71 -35.64
CA HIS A 604 -11.53 29.68 -36.24
C HIS A 604 -12.36 30.55 -37.20
N GLU A 605 -12.51 31.84 -36.93
CA GLU A 605 -13.08 32.78 -37.91
C GLU A 605 -12.02 33.75 -38.44
N ASP A 606 -12.01 33.82 -39.77
CA ASP A 606 -11.23 34.70 -40.63
C ASP A 606 -11.68 36.16 -40.49
N PHE A 607 -10.72 37.07 -40.27
CA PHE A 607 -10.84 38.46 -40.69
C PHE A 607 -9.64 38.88 -41.52
N GLY A 608 -9.89 39.08 -42.81
CA GLY A 608 -8.95 39.71 -43.75
C GLY A 608 -9.12 41.23 -43.81
N LYS A 609 -7.96 41.92 -43.73
CA LYS A 609 -7.51 43.12 -44.47
C LYS A 609 -8.48 44.28 -44.77
N ASP A 610 -8.15 45.44 -44.21
CA ASP A 610 -7.79 46.73 -44.86
C ASP A 610 -7.82 47.80 -43.74
N GLY A 611 -6.94 48.78 -43.54
CA GLY A 611 -5.82 49.35 -44.26
C GLY A 611 -5.67 50.80 -43.76
N SER A 612 -4.44 51.21 -43.41
CA SER A 612 -3.95 52.60 -43.27
C SER A 612 -3.97 53.28 -41.88
N LEU A 613 -2.76 53.42 -41.33
CA LEU A 613 -2.35 54.35 -40.27
C LEU A 613 -2.17 55.79 -40.81
N PRO A 614 -2.10 56.79 -39.93
CA PRO A 614 -0.85 57.55 -39.85
C PRO A 614 -0.41 57.92 -38.41
N GLY A 615 0.87 57.65 -38.10
CA GLY A 615 1.83 58.66 -37.63
C GLY A 615 2.06 58.89 -36.12
N ARG A 616 3.26 58.43 -35.66
CA ARG A 616 4.24 59.01 -34.69
C ARG A 616 3.74 59.35 -33.26
N VAL A 617 4.42 58.96 -32.16
CA VAL A 617 5.79 59.31 -31.71
C VAL A 617 6.33 58.24 -30.71
N GLU A 618 7.66 58.21 -30.60
CA GLU A 618 8.64 57.34 -29.90
C GLU A 618 8.64 57.34 -28.36
N GLU A 619 9.36 56.35 -27.81
CA GLU A 619 10.24 56.28 -26.60
C GLU A 619 10.02 54.95 -25.86
N ASP A 620 10.87 53.93 -25.97
CA ASP A 620 12.27 53.71 -25.51
C ASP A 620 12.37 52.92 -24.19
N ASP A 621 13.25 51.91 -24.24
CA ASP A 621 13.99 51.21 -23.18
C ASP A 621 13.31 50.30 -22.15
N ILE A 622 13.57 48.99 -22.29
CA ILE A 622 13.77 48.07 -21.16
C ILE A 622 15.15 47.40 -21.33
N PRO A 623 16.11 47.59 -20.39
CA PRO A 623 17.40 46.94 -20.42
C PRO A 623 17.38 45.52 -19.83
N GLU A 624 18.19 44.69 -20.48
CA GLU A 624 18.68 43.36 -20.12
C GLU A 624 19.11 43.25 -18.64
N THR A 625 18.68 42.20 -17.93
CA THR A 625 19.18 41.87 -16.58
C THR A 625 19.79 40.48 -16.55
N VAL A 626 21.05 40.47 -16.13
CA VAL A 626 22.01 39.38 -16.04
C VAL A 626 21.71 38.46 -14.84
N VAL A 627 21.83 37.15 -15.06
CA VAL A 627 21.80 36.11 -14.02
C VAL A 627 23.18 35.99 -13.37
N ILE A 628 23.27 36.24 -12.05
CA ILE A 628 24.48 36.06 -11.25
C ILE A 628 24.37 34.73 -10.49
N ALA A 629 25.31 33.82 -10.73
CA ALA A 629 25.48 32.59 -9.96
C ALA A 629 26.31 32.84 -8.67
N PRO A 630 26.06 32.15 -7.55
CA PRO A 630 26.83 32.32 -6.31
C PRO A 630 28.18 31.57 -6.36
N PRO A 631 29.23 32.09 -5.69
CA PRO A 631 30.58 31.55 -5.77
C PRO A 631 30.83 30.34 -4.86
N GLU A 632 31.61 29.40 -5.40
CA GLU A 632 32.20 28.26 -4.70
C GLU A 632 33.19 28.74 -3.63
N LYS A 633 33.04 28.19 -2.43
CA LYS A 633 33.96 28.41 -1.31
C LYS A 633 34.92 27.23 -1.22
N ILE A 634 36.17 27.49 -1.60
CA ILE A 634 37.31 26.60 -1.45
C ILE A 634 37.75 26.66 0.02
N GLU A 635 37.65 25.54 0.74
CA GLU A 635 38.34 25.35 2.02
C GLU A 635 39.46 24.31 1.85
N THR A 636 40.69 24.82 1.93
CA THR A 636 41.93 24.06 2.10
C THR A 636 42.19 23.79 3.58
N LEU A 637 42.45 22.53 3.95
CA LEU A 637 43.18 22.16 5.17
C LEU A 637 44.12 20.95 4.90
N PRO A 638 45.16 20.74 5.74
CA PRO A 638 46.49 20.34 5.28
C PRO A 638 46.83 18.86 5.41
N ARG A 639 47.90 18.51 4.69
CA ARG A 639 48.75 17.32 4.82
C ARG A 639 49.20 17.05 6.27
N SER A 640 49.12 15.79 6.68
CA SER A 640 50.10 15.17 7.57
C SER A 640 50.54 13.83 6.96
N SER A 641 51.86 13.72 6.78
CA SER A 641 52.64 12.62 6.23
C SER A 641 53.19 11.73 7.36
N GLU A 642 53.24 10.42 7.12
CA GLU A 642 54.21 9.41 7.63
C GLU A 642 53.60 8.03 7.27
N GLY A 643 54.25 7.02 6.69
CA GLY A 643 55.61 6.84 6.23
C GLY A 643 55.77 5.38 5.76
N LEU A 644 56.17 5.22 4.50
CA LEU A 644 57.05 4.20 3.88
C LEU A 644 56.74 2.67 3.82
N PRO A 645 57.30 1.97 2.79
CA PRO A 645 56.97 0.62 2.30
C PRO A 645 58.16 -0.36 2.60
N PRO A 646 58.58 -1.43 1.83
CA PRO A 646 58.39 -1.86 0.42
C PRO A 646 57.89 -3.34 0.29
N THR A 647 57.61 -3.92 -0.90
CA THR A 647 58.61 -4.52 -1.81
C THR A 647 57.96 -4.91 -3.14
N GLN A 648 58.69 -4.65 -4.22
CA GLN A 648 58.43 -5.00 -5.62
C GLN A 648 58.67 -6.49 -5.89
N GLU A 649 58.03 -7.03 -6.93
CA GLU A 649 58.76 -7.83 -7.93
C GLU A 649 58.04 -7.77 -9.29
N GLU A 650 58.86 -7.59 -10.32
CA GLU A 650 58.55 -7.41 -11.73
C GLU A 650 58.16 -8.74 -12.41
N LEU A 651 57.42 -8.68 -13.52
CA LEU A 651 57.84 -9.32 -14.78
C LEU A 651 56.96 -8.90 -15.97
N GLU A 652 57.67 -8.74 -17.07
CA GLU A 652 57.29 -8.20 -18.37
C GLU A 652 56.59 -9.21 -19.29
N GLU A 653 56.22 -8.71 -20.49
CA GLU A 653 55.93 -9.35 -21.80
C GLU A 653 54.48 -9.13 -22.28
N ALA A 654 54.19 -8.23 -23.24
CA ALA A 654 54.57 -8.14 -24.67
C ALA A 654 53.74 -9.05 -25.62
N GLY A 655 53.12 -8.43 -26.64
CA GLY A 655 52.47 -9.05 -27.80
C GLY A 655 50.99 -8.67 -27.94
N ASP A 656 50.58 -7.61 -28.63
CA ASP A 656 50.61 -7.30 -30.07
C ASP A 656 49.59 -8.08 -30.95
N SER A 657 48.72 -7.27 -31.59
CA SER A 657 48.07 -7.42 -32.91
C SER A 657 47.01 -8.50 -33.20
N LYS A 658 45.76 -8.03 -33.45
CA LYS A 658 44.97 -8.11 -34.72
C LYS A 658 43.46 -7.97 -34.42
N LYS A 659 42.78 -6.88 -34.77
CA LYS A 659 42.18 -6.53 -36.08
C LYS A 659 41.31 -7.66 -36.67
N GLY A 660 39.99 -7.49 -36.58
CA GLY A 660 38.98 -8.38 -37.17
C GLY A 660 37.64 -7.67 -37.28
N THR A 661 37.53 -6.75 -38.24
CA THR A 661 36.29 -6.20 -38.78
C THR A 661 35.40 -7.32 -39.33
N GLY A 662 34.11 -7.28 -39.00
CA GLY A 662 33.09 -8.13 -39.60
C GLY A 662 31.70 -7.53 -39.40
N ALA A 663 31.29 -6.69 -40.36
CA ALA A 663 29.93 -6.21 -40.52
C ALA A 663 29.09 -7.25 -41.27
N SER A 664 27.86 -7.49 -40.82
CA SER A 664 26.73 -7.98 -41.63
C SER A 664 25.45 -7.55 -40.92
N ALA A 665 24.77 -6.53 -41.45
CA ALA A 665 23.56 -6.71 -42.29
C ALA A 665 22.44 -7.39 -41.50
N SER A 666 21.56 -6.61 -40.84
CA SER A 666 20.30 -6.10 -41.43
C SER A 666 19.47 -7.22 -42.04
N ASP A 667 18.47 -7.69 -41.31
CA ASP A 667 17.22 -8.16 -41.90
C ASP A 667 16.07 -7.73 -40.97
N ASP A 668 15.38 -6.69 -41.43
CA ASP A 668 14.11 -6.21 -40.94
C ASP A 668 13.04 -7.29 -41.18
N PHE A 669 12.44 -7.80 -40.11
CA PHE A 669 11.17 -8.51 -40.17
C PHE A 669 10.10 -7.64 -39.50
N LEU A 670 9.53 -6.70 -40.28
CA LEU A 670 8.28 -6.04 -39.94
C LEU A 670 7.13 -7.00 -40.27
N ALA A 671 6.51 -7.57 -39.24
CA ALA A 671 5.25 -8.30 -39.37
C ALA A 671 4.10 -7.28 -39.53
N GLU A 672 3.59 -7.22 -40.75
CA GLU A 672 2.40 -6.49 -41.18
C GLU A 672 1.16 -6.99 -40.40
N THR A 673 0.53 -6.11 -39.61
CA THR A 673 -0.73 -6.41 -38.91
C THR A 673 -1.91 -6.00 -39.80
N VAL A 674 -2.60 -7.00 -40.33
CA VAL A 674 -3.85 -6.85 -41.10
C VAL A 674 -5.01 -6.56 -40.16
N ILE A 675 -5.61 -5.38 -40.28
CA ILE A 675 -6.85 -5.01 -39.58
C ILE A 675 -8.04 -5.54 -40.39
N LEU A 676 -8.68 -6.62 -39.92
CA LEU A 676 -9.96 -7.10 -40.48
C LEU A 676 -11.12 -6.27 -39.91
N ARG A 677 -11.88 -5.63 -40.80
CA ARG A 677 -13.15 -4.95 -40.46
C ARG A 677 -14.24 -5.98 -40.15
N PRO A 678 -15.17 -5.71 -39.21
CA PRO A 678 -16.28 -6.62 -38.92
C PRO A 678 -17.24 -6.72 -40.11
N GLY A 679 -17.40 -7.94 -40.62
CA GLY A 679 -18.38 -8.29 -41.65
C GLY A 679 -19.79 -8.37 -41.07
N LYS A 680 -20.74 -7.75 -41.78
CA LYS A 680 -22.19 -7.84 -41.56
C LYS A 680 -22.66 -9.29 -41.59
N THR A 681 -23.40 -9.70 -40.56
CA THR A 681 -24.24 -10.89 -40.58
C THR A 681 -25.38 -10.70 -41.59
N LYS A 682 -25.57 -11.71 -42.43
CA LYS A 682 -26.73 -11.87 -43.32
C LYS A 682 -27.48 -13.10 -42.83
N ASP A 683 -28.78 -12.95 -42.68
CA ASP A 683 -29.77 -14.01 -42.50
C ASP A 683 -29.71 -15.04 -43.64
N GLU A 684 -30.00 -16.30 -43.30
CA GLU A 684 -30.95 -17.20 -43.98
C GLU A 684 -30.72 -18.66 -43.51
N GLY A 685 -31.78 -19.33 -43.05
CA GLY A 685 -31.82 -20.78 -42.84
C GLY A 685 -32.45 -21.23 -41.52
#